data_AF-A0A0F9JIP1-F1
#
_entry.id   AF-A0A0F9JIP1-F1
#
_cell.length_a   1.000
_cell.length_b   1.000
_cell.length_c   1.000
_cell.angle_alpha   90.00
_cell.angle_beta   90.00
_cell.angle_gamma   90.00
#
_symmetry.space_group_name_H-M   'P 1'
#
loop_
_entity.id
_entity.type
_entity.pdbx_description
1 polymer ?
#
loop_
_entity_poly.entity_id
_entity_poly.type
_entity_poly.pdbx_seq_one_letter_code
_entity_poly.pdbx_strand_id
1 'polypeptide(L)'
;MTFRNRNIARFCGFFFILLTLSIFIQASNSKIIPNQNSGLSEIPFPLESIPNPSAINNFDSVEEILDSILNDYSSSGYYPQIYRPSLQATYYALYILDAIGRIATIDHSKVLGFIMSHYDSNSKIFMDDYSRRYLDIDPSKTYYPYTSLLEVNSYAILSLEILNRLDLINVQDFINFIWSCYNPTTSGFAGQSYDVGLPNHFKLSTMDNTYYAISTLDILMPNWNGYQPEISALIQYIVSLQSTNTFFWYYGGFDNDADVTLDTLSMFEPNLLSAYYSIKSLDMFGSVSSINLDTFYQYLNGLYDGGSSSFQMSHFLLVPNLGNIVGTSLGLSLSDLTSYSGINRNIAIGFLLAYRNSKGIWNYSTDYLYSELIDTFQVVRGLSESDAISQLDGAEKDVISDAIHGFLMNDGFSLLSEDLPTINSLYSLIYTFDKYERLAELNIQYLYSLIEQSSYYYSIVDSEGFLTGVTHDDSYLGYRSFPIEYYYSGNNIYLQEVERSLVSHKNMYMALASLNMTSKLGDFENAHNLNPYISNIIDSQFLDGGYSNYGGLLPFLTVTLGSLDYQNDKIFIEYSYYAIKTLEILVEYLGLGNITGLSFDQNALSTYIHNHIVEDSSNLYFSPEYTTLPEVLMENTYHAIYILKSMGLFDLDEVKIMNFVSNNINYSNIKNVYFAYRISKLLDLAVPLDYNLVNALVGTIYLEEMSGYFLTTDKKRIDQEVLVWVADMVKNDLEFTEISIDLLSLSDCEFLSTGQNITFLINSTYGGAYELQIDGIVANSSDFIAGKNTFVHYLDNYTDVIGERFININATAIGGKEGTLDTSYFVYSDSETMVEILDLDNYEFLSVGNNIRFILGSDFPDWYNFTIDGIEVSSGSYSDDEMFIISIDGYDMGDHPVYIWASGLDGKEGFVSAIFSVFSTSETNIQINSISNYVFGSTGNYVKFKINSDYPEWYNVSINGMLIQEGPYISDEEISCLIDGYSTEVYTLSIWANSTDKKETIQTVQFSVFSESFINIDILSVDNYEFRTTGNIISFLLNCSFPDIYQFAIDGIFISSDVYNHSGEVFNFSIDNYFIGEHNISIWANSTDRKEAMSETSFTVYSLSNTVVNIEEFTDYEFQTDEVYVQFNISSLYPDYYKVIIDGEEVSMSDYENGVHYYYGIDGYEVGLHTLLIWAIGEDGKTGTASMQFNVYSNIITVIHVNEIPSYEFMSTG
;
A
#
# COMPACT_ATOMS: atom_id res chain seq x y z
N MET A 1 53.54 -42.22 -3.78
CA MET A 1 54.93 -41.79 -4.08
C MET A 1 55.09 -40.39 -3.48
N THR A 2 56.15 -40.19 -2.70
CA THR A 2 56.58 -38.93 -2.02
C THR A 2 55.61 -38.24 -1.05
N PHE A 3 55.52 -38.81 0.16
CA PHE A 3 55.31 -38.10 1.42
C PHE A 3 56.57 -37.29 1.80
N ARG A 4 56.42 -36.08 2.37
CA ARG A 4 57.47 -35.43 3.19
C ARG A 4 56.88 -34.55 4.30
N ASN A 5 56.99 -35.07 5.53
CA ASN A 5 57.16 -34.42 6.84
C ASN A 5 56.51 -33.06 7.14
N ARG A 6 55.41 -33.09 7.92
CA ARG A 6 54.79 -31.97 8.66
C ARG A 6 54.57 -32.29 10.16
N ASN A 7 55.41 -33.13 10.78
CA ASN A 7 55.12 -33.71 12.11
C ASN A 7 55.97 -33.19 13.30
N ILE A 8 56.75 -32.12 13.16
CA ILE A 8 57.56 -31.61 14.30
C ILE A 8 57.07 -30.24 14.82
N ALA A 9 56.37 -29.43 14.01
CA ALA A 9 55.77 -28.18 14.49
C ALA A 9 54.41 -28.36 15.22
N ARG A 10 53.75 -29.50 15.03
CA ARG A 10 52.43 -29.77 15.64
C ARG A 10 52.49 -30.07 17.14
N PHE A 11 53.62 -30.51 17.69
CA PHE A 11 53.70 -30.91 19.10
C PHE A 11 53.84 -29.74 20.08
N CYS A 12 54.39 -28.60 19.65
CA CYS A 12 54.43 -27.38 20.48
C CYS A 12 53.16 -26.53 20.33
N GLY A 13 52.53 -26.53 19.14
CA GLY A 13 51.25 -25.84 18.92
C GLY A 13 50.07 -26.52 19.65
N PHE A 14 50.04 -27.85 19.72
CA PHE A 14 48.97 -28.58 20.43
C PHE A 14 48.97 -28.37 21.94
N PHE A 15 50.15 -28.17 22.55
CA PHE A 15 50.24 -27.92 24.00
C PHE A 15 49.82 -26.50 24.37
N PHE A 16 49.86 -25.55 23.43
CA PHE A 16 49.48 -24.16 23.63
C PHE A 16 47.99 -23.89 23.38
N ILE A 17 47.37 -24.53 22.37
CA ILE A 17 45.92 -24.43 22.13
C ILE A 17 45.11 -25.00 23.31
N LEU A 18 45.59 -26.08 23.91
CA LEU A 18 45.01 -26.63 25.14
C LEU A 18 45.23 -25.72 26.35
N LEU A 19 46.32 -24.93 26.42
CA LEU A 19 46.58 -24.04 27.55
C LEU A 19 45.75 -22.74 27.45
N THR A 20 45.53 -22.19 26.26
CA THR A 20 44.70 -20.99 26.04
C THR A 20 43.21 -21.27 26.24
N LEU A 21 42.73 -22.48 25.94
CA LEU A 21 41.35 -22.88 26.29
C LEU A 21 41.20 -23.29 27.77
N SER A 22 42.25 -23.80 28.42
CA SER A 22 42.20 -24.17 29.84
C SER A 22 42.26 -22.97 30.80
N ILE A 23 42.73 -21.80 30.35
CA ILE A 23 42.77 -20.58 31.17
C ILE A 23 41.38 -19.94 31.31
N PHE A 24 40.41 -20.29 30.47
CA PHE A 24 39.00 -19.89 30.64
C PHE A 24 38.23 -20.70 31.71
N ILE A 25 38.82 -21.75 32.29
CA ILE A 25 38.15 -22.61 33.28
C ILE A 25 39.02 -22.71 34.54
N GLN A 26 39.14 -21.63 35.30
CA GLN A 26 39.45 -21.74 36.73
C GLN A 26 39.04 -20.51 37.56
N ALA A 27 37.76 -20.41 37.90
CA ALA A 27 37.32 -19.77 39.14
C ALA A 27 36.21 -20.61 39.79
N SER A 28 36.56 -21.23 40.91
CA SER A 28 35.76 -22.21 41.65
C SER A 28 34.71 -21.57 42.55
N ASN A 29 33.50 -22.12 42.48
CA ASN A 29 32.55 -22.39 43.57
C ASN A 29 32.52 -21.38 44.75
N SER A 30 31.61 -20.43 44.68
CA SER A 30 30.88 -19.96 45.86
C SER A 30 29.42 -19.73 45.51
N LYS A 31 28.54 -20.60 46.03
CA LYS A 31 27.09 -20.32 46.08
C LYS A 31 26.88 -19.05 46.91
N ILE A 32 26.60 -17.94 46.23
CA ILE A 32 26.02 -16.75 46.86
C ILE A 32 24.55 -16.78 46.50
N ILE A 33 23.71 -16.93 47.52
CA ILE A 33 22.26 -16.76 47.41
C ILE A 33 22.03 -15.26 47.13
N PRO A 34 21.42 -14.86 45.99
CA PRO A 34 21.12 -13.46 45.75
C PRO A 34 20.10 -12.99 46.79
N ASN A 35 20.48 -11.98 47.55
CA ASN A 35 19.56 -11.27 48.42
C ASN A 35 18.65 -10.43 47.50
N GLN A 36 17.45 -10.94 47.22
CA GLN A 36 16.37 -10.20 46.59
C GLN A 36 16.01 -9.00 47.48
N ASN A 37 16.68 -7.86 47.29
CA ASN A 37 16.27 -6.54 47.79
C ASN A 37 17.24 -5.47 47.25
N SER A 38 17.27 -5.26 45.94
CA SER A 38 17.48 -3.92 45.39
C SER A 38 16.13 -3.43 44.93
N GLY A 39 15.70 -2.27 45.43
CA GLY A 39 14.43 -1.67 45.06
C GLY A 39 14.44 -1.31 43.59
N LEU A 40 13.93 -2.22 42.76
CA LEU A 40 13.61 -1.97 41.37
C LEU A 40 12.35 -1.11 41.38
N SER A 41 12.49 0.18 41.05
CA SER A 41 11.35 0.89 40.48
C SER A 41 11.02 0.15 39.18
N GLU A 42 9.86 -0.47 39.12
CA GLU A 42 9.22 -0.82 37.86
C GLU A 42 9.38 0.40 36.94
N ILE A 43 10.17 0.26 35.88
CA ILE A 43 10.26 1.28 34.84
C ILE A 43 8.81 1.43 34.36
N PRO A 44 8.19 2.61 34.47
CA PRO A 44 6.82 2.78 34.04
C PRO A 44 6.82 2.60 32.52
N PHE A 45 6.29 1.48 32.05
CA PHE A 45 5.95 1.33 30.64
C PHE A 45 4.97 2.46 30.29
N PRO A 46 5.24 3.25 29.23
CA PRO A 46 4.28 4.23 28.75
C PRO A 46 2.95 3.50 28.48
N LEU A 47 1.83 4.11 28.90
CA LEU A 47 0.51 3.56 28.62
C LEU A 47 0.38 3.22 27.13
N GLU A 48 0.05 1.96 26.85
CA GLU A 48 -0.18 1.38 25.53
C GLU A 48 -1.12 2.29 24.70
N SER A 49 -0.58 2.87 23.64
CA SER A 49 -1.42 3.50 22.62
C SER A 49 -2.01 2.39 21.74
N ILE A 50 -3.32 2.18 21.86
CA ILE A 50 -4.05 1.32 20.93
C ILE A 50 -3.89 1.94 19.53
N PRO A 51 -3.45 1.19 18.51
CA PRO A 51 -3.32 1.71 17.16
C PRO A 51 -4.70 2.13 16.63
N ASN A 52 -4.79 3.32 16.05
CA ASN A 52 -6.03 3.80 15.46
C ASN A 52 -6.26 3.16 14.09
N PRO A 53 -7.49 2.77 13.74
CA PRO A 53 -7.80 2.23 12.41
C PRO A 53 -7.33 3.18 11.29
N SER A 54 -6.52 2.67 10.37
CA SER A 54 -6.13 3.36 9.14
C SER A 54 -7.29 3.33 8.13
N ALA A 55 -7.45 4.40 7.35
CA ALA A 55 -8.41 4.49 6.25
C ALA A 55 -7.86 3.91 4.92
N ILE A 56 -6.62 3.40 4.91
CA ILE A 56 -5.90 2.91 3.72
C ILE A 56 -5.58 1.41 3.91
N ASN A 57 -5.58 0.65 2.80
CA ASN A 57 -5.11 -0.73 2.76
C ASN A 57 -3.61 -0.78 3.07
N ASN A 58 -3.23 -1.11 4.31
CA ASN A 58 -1.82 -1.10 4.71
C ASN A 58 -1.04 -2.32 4.20
N PHE A 59 -1.68 -3.26 3.48
CA PHE A 59 -1.03 -4.47 2.99
C PHE A 59 -0.27 -4.29 1.67
N ASP A 60 -0.55 -3.19 0.94
CA ASP A 60 0.21 -2.81 -0.25
C ASP A 60 1.67 -2.46 0.10
N SER A 61 1.93 -2.08 1.37
CA SER A 61 3.28 -1.79 1.86
C SER A 61 4.25 -2.97 1.78
N VAL A 62 3.79 -4.24 1.76
CA VAL A 62 4.72 -5.36 1.57
C VAL A 62 5.29 -5.36 0.15
N GLU A 63 4.45 -5.18 -0.87
CA GLU A 63 4.89 -5.12 -2.27
C GLU A 63 5.80 -3.91 -2.52
N GLU A 64 5.47 -2.75 -1.93
CA GLU A 64 6.33 -1.56 -1.97
C GLU A 64 7.74 -1.83 -1.40
N ILE A 65 7.83 -2.56 -0.29
CA ILE A 65 9.11 -2.94 0.31
C ILE A 65 9.89 -3.87 -0.62
N LEU A 66 9.23 -4.85 -1.25
CA LEU A 66 9.89 -5.76 -2.20
C LEU A 66 10.43 -5.00 -3.42
N ASP A 67 9.67 -4.05 -3.95
CA ASP A 67 10.10 -3.19 -5.05
C ASP A 67 11.28 -2.30 -4.64
N SER A 68 11.23 -1.70 -3.44
CA SER A 68 12.34 -0.93 -2.87
C SER A 68 13.62 -1.75 -2.79
N ILE A 69 13.54 -2.98 -2.27
CA ILE A 69 14.69 -3.88 -2.15
C ILE A 69 15.34 -4.18 -3.51
N LEU A 70 14.55 -4.34 -4.57
CA LEU A 70 15.07 -4.56 -5.93
C LEU A 70 15.72 -3.31 -6.51
N ASN A 71 15.14 -2.13 -6.24
CA ASN A 71 15.71 -0.84 -6.64
C ASN A 71 17.04 -0.57 -5.91
N ASP A 72 17.12 -0.89 -4.62
CA ASP A 72 18.32 -0.78 -3.81
C ASP A 72 19.43 -1.71 -4.33
N TYR A 73 19.10 -2.95 -4.67
CA TYR A 73 20.04 -3.87 -5.30
C TYR A 73 20.55 -3.35 -6.64
N SER A 74 19.65 -2.78 -7.46
CA SER A 74 20.00 -2.24 -8.77
C SER A 74 20.90 -0.99 -8.69
N SER A 75 20.74 -0.18 -7.65
CA SER A 75 21.55 1.02 -7.42
C SER A 75 22.89 0.73 -6.75
N SER A 76 22.90 -0.17 -5.76
CA SER A 76 24.04 -0.35 -4.84
C SER A 76 24.80 -1.65 -5.06
N GLY A 77 24.21 -2.63 -5.74
CA GLY A 77 24.81 -3.95 -6.02
C GLY A 77 24.76 -4.94 -4.84
N TYR A 78 24.05 -4.61 -3.77
CA TYR A 78 23.80 -5.44 -2.59
C TYR A 78 22.38 -5.20 -2.06
N TYR A 79 21.84 -6.11 -1.24
CA TYR A 79 20.55 -5.93 -0.58
C TYR A 79 20.79 -5.27 0.80
N PRO A 80 20.34 -4.02 1.01
CA PRO A 80 20.59 -3.31 2.26
C PRO A 80 20.06 -4.02 3.50
N GLN A 81 20.69 -3.70 4.63
CA GLN A 81 20.51 -4.37 5.89
C GLN A 81 20.23 -3.37 6.98
N ILE A 82 19.26 -3.69 7.84
CA ILE A 82 18.93 -2.85 8.97
C ILE A 82 19.58 -3.40 10.23
N TYR A 83 20.38 -2.57 10.89
CA TYR A 83 21.06 -2.87 12.15
C TYR A 83 20.56 -1.96 13.28
N ARG A 84 20.62 -2.44 14.53
CA ARG A 84 20.21 -1.62 15.67
C ARG A 84 21.19 -0.46 15.87
N PRO A 85 20.73 0.80 15.82
CA PRO A 85 21.57 1.94 16.14
C PRO A 85 21.95 1.95 17.63
N SER A 86 23.04 2.64 17.96
CA SER A 86 23.50 2.81 19.33
C SER A 86 24.08 4.20 19.58
N LEU A 87 24.11 4.62 20.84
CA LEU A 87 24.74 5.89 21.21
C LEU A 87 26.26 5.88 20.96
N GLN A 88 26.89 4.71 21.09
CA GLN A 88 28.30 4.50 20.75
C GLN A 88 28.58 4.76 19.26
N ALA A 89 27.83 4.10 18.38
CA ALA A 89 27.99 4.27 16.94
C ALA A 89 27.65 5.70 16.51
N THR A 90 26.60 6.28 17.08
CA THR A 90 26.20 7.67 16.81
C THR A 90 27.32 8.65 17.16
N TYR A 91 27.96 8.50 18.31
CA TYR A 91 29.15 9.30 18.66
C TYR A 91 30.29 9.11 17.65
N TYR A 92 30.59 7.87 17.26
CA TYR A 92 31.65 7.58 16.29
C TYR A 92 31.40 8.26 14.95
N ALA A 93 30.19 8.15 14.40
CA ALA A 93 29.82 8.79 13.14
C ALA A 93 29.88 10.33 13.24
N LEU A 94 29.32 10.91 14.30
CA LEU A 94 29.34 12.36 14.53
C LEU A 94 30.77 12.88 14.63
N TYR A 95 31.65 12.18 15.36
CA TYR A 95 33.05 12.55 15.46
C TYR A 95 33.74 12.51 14.09
N ILE A 96 33.52 11.45 13.31
CA ILE A 96 34.12 11.32 11.97
C ILE A 96 33.69 12.48 11.08
N LEU A 97 32.37 12.73 11.01
CA LEU A 97 31.79 13.78 10.17
C LEU A 97 32.24 15.17 10.60
N ASP A 98 32.34 15.44 11.90
CA ASP A 98 32.86 16.71 12.41
C ASP A 98 34.35 16.90 12.06
N ALA A 99 35.18 15.89 12.31
CA ALA A 99 36.63 15.93 12.05
C ALA A 99 36.98 16.18 10.57
N ILE A 100 36.16 15.65 9.64
CA ILE A 100 36.34 15.90 8.20
C ILE A 100 35.62 17.16 7.70
N GLY A 101 34.86 17.86 8.55
CA GLY A 101 34.10 19.06 8.18
C GLY A 101 32.89 18.77 7.29
N ARG A 102 32.17 17.68 7.59
CA ARG A 102 30.96 17.21 6.91
C ARG A 102 29.79 16.96 7.87
N ILE A 103 29.84 17.44 9.10
CA ILE A 103 28.72 17.30 10.05
C ILE A 103 27.39 17.83 9.50
N ALA A 104 27.39 18.77 8.56
CA ALA A 104 26.18 19.34 7.95
C ALA A 104 25.47 18.43 6.93
N THR A 105 26.04 17.26 6.59
CA THR A 105 25.40 16.30 5.65
C THR A 105 24.29 15.48 6.30
N ILE A 106 24.24 15.42 7.62
CA ILE A 106 23.20 14.72 8.39
C ILE A 106 22.12 15.67 8.89
N ASP A 107 20.90 15.14 9.10
CA ASP A 107 19.84 15.88 9.78
C ASP A 107 20.08 15.90 11.30
N HIS A 108 20.58 17.03 11.79
CA HIS A 108 20.87 17.23 13.22
C HIS A 108 19.64 17.06 14.10
N SER A 109 18.45 17.39 13.61
CA SER A 109 17.22 17.30 14.41
C SER A 109 16.82 15.84 14.63
N LYS A 110 16.94 15.01 13.59
CA LYS A 110 16.70 13.56 13.65
C LYS A 110 17.71 12.87 14.57
N VAL A 111 19.00 13.10 14.38
CA VAL A 111 20.06 12.50 15.22
C VAL A 111 19.94 12.94 16.68
N LEU A 112 19.62 14.20 16.93
CA LEU A 112 19.35 14.70 18.27
C LEU A 112 18.10 14.05 18.89
N GLY A 113 17.04 13.85 18.10
CA GLY A 113 15.84 13.13 18.49
C GLY A 113 16.17 11.70 18.94
N PHE A 114 16.98 10.99 18.16
CA PHE A 114 17.49 9.66 18.51
C PHE A 114 18.25 9.68 19.85
N ILE A 115 19.25 10.55 20.02
CA ILE A 115 20.03 10.66 21.26
C ILE A 115 19.13 10.89 22.47
N MET A 116 18.20 11.85 22.36
CA MET A 116 17.32 12.23 23.47
C MET A 116 16.22 11.19 23.75
N SER A 117 15.87 10.34 22.78
CA SER A 117 14.94 9.22 22.99
C SER A 117 15.48 8.18 23.99
N HIS A 118 16.81 8.13 24.15
CA HIS A 118 17.49 7.26 25.11
C HIS A 118 17.73 7.92 26.47
N TYR A 119 17.35 9.20 26.66
CA TYR A 119 17.45 9.87 27.96
C TYR A 119 16.27 9.51 28.85
N ASP A 120 16.53 8.83 29.98
CA ASP A 120 15.50 8.61 30.98
C ASP A 120 15.47 9.75 32.01
N SER A 121 14.39 10.52 31.98
CA SER A 121 14.17 11.63 32.90
C SER A 121 14.03 11.22 34.37
N ASN A 122 13.76 9.95 34.70
CA ASN A 122 13.67 9.49 36.08
C ASN A 122 15.04 9.14 36.65
N SER A 123 15.79 8.28 35.95
CA SER A 123 17.14 7.87 36.36
C SER A 123 18.22 8.90 36.04
N LYS A 124 17.91 9.90 35.20
CA LYS A 124 18.81 11.00 34.79
C LYS A 124 20.05 10.51 34.02
N ILE A 125 19.93 9.39 33.32
CA ILE A 125 21.00 8.79 32.52
C ILE A 125 20.47 8.45 31.12
N PHE A 126 21.40 8.29 30.18
CA PHE A 126 21.13 7.68 28.89
C PHE A 126 21.25 6.16 28.99
N MET A 127 20.31 5.44 28.35
CA MET A 127 20.34 3.98 28.28
C MET A 127 19.76 3.48 26.95
N ASP A 128 20.61 2.78 26.18
CA ASP A 128 20.26 2.05 24.97
C ASP A 128 20.35 0.52 25.19
N ASP A 129 20.06 -0.28 24.15
CA ASP A 129 20.11 -1.74 24.28
C ASP A 129 21.54 -2.27 24.55
N TYR A 130 22.58 -1.56 24.12
CA TYR A 130 23.98 -1.94 24.33
C TYR A 130 24.38 -1.83 25.80
N SER A 131 24.00 -0.73 26.47
CA SER A 131 24.21 -0.57 27.92
C SER A 131 23.37 -1.55 28.74
N ARG A 132 22.14 -1.87 28.32
CA ARG A 132 21.33 -2.93 28.97
C ARG A 132 22.02 -4.28 28.86
N ARG A 133 22.56 -4.62 27.68
CA ARG A 133 23.34 -5.83 27.46
C ARG A 133 24.57 -5.91 28.37
N TYR A 134 25.27 -4.80 28.59
CA TYR A 134 26.38 -4.74 29.55
C TYR A 134 25.94 -5.09 30.98
N LEU A 135 24.79 -4.56 31.43
CA LEU A 135 24.28 -4.84 32.78
C LEU A 135 23.84 -6.30 32.97
N ASP A 136 23.62 -7.04 31.89
CA ASP A 136 23.29 -8.46 31.89
C ASP A 136 24.51 -9.40 31.93
N ILE A 137 25.75 -8.90 31.87
CA ILE A 137 26.95 -9.75 31.82
C ILE A 137 26.93 -10.81 32.93
N ASP A 138 27.22 -12.05 32.52
CA ASP A 138 27.51 -13.16 33.41
C ASP A 138 28.84 -13.82 33.00
N PRO A 139 29.94 -13.60 33.74
CA PRO A 139 31.23 -14.21 33.43
C PRO A 139 31.28 -15.73 33.61
N SER A 140 30.27 -16.34 34.25
CA SER A 140 30.15 -17.80 34.30
C SER A 140 29.71 -18.41 32.96
N LYS A 141 29.14 -17.56 32.08
CA LYS A 141 28.81 -17.86 30.69
C LYS A 141 29.93 -17.39 29.76
N THR A 142 29.58 -17.01 28.53
CA THR A 142 30.52 -16.41 27.58
C THR A 142 30.70 -14.93 27.93
N TYR A 143 31.92 -14.56 28.32
CA TYR A 143 32.27 -13.16 28.58
C TYR A 143 32.62 -12.44 27.27
N TYR A 144 32.05 -11.25 27.11
CA TYR A 144 32.40 -10.30 26.06
C TYR A 144 32.58 -8.92 26.71
N PRO A 145 33.60 -8.14 26.31
CA PRO A 145 33.81 -6.79 26.84
C PRO A 145 32.87 -5.80 26.15
N TYR A 146 31.61 -5.82 26.57
CA TYR A 146 30.61 -4.90 26.06
C TYR A 146 30.84 -3.46 26.52
N THR A 147 30.45 -2.52 25.68
CA THR A 147 30.35 -1.09 25.99
C THR A 147 29.55 -0.84 27.26
N SER A 148 30.17 -0.13 28.22
CA SER A 148 29.61 0.07 29.54
C SER A 148 28.49 1.13 29.60
N LEU A 149 27.76 1.18 30.72
CA LEU A 149 26.77 2.24 30.96
C LEU A 149 27.44 3.63 31.06
N LEU A 150 28.62 3.71 31.68
CA LEU A 150 29.40 4.95 31.77
C LEU A 150 29.83 5.44 30.38
N GLU A 151 30.31 4.53 29.53
CA GLU A 151 30.68 4.85 28.16
C GLU A 151 29.48 5.34 27.35
N VAL A 152 28.33 4.65 27.41
CA VAL A 152 27.10 5.07 26.71
C VAL A 152 26.66 6.48 27.11
N ASN A 153 26.71 6.81 28.40
CA ASN A 153 26.42 8.16 28.87
C ASN A 153 27.45 9.18 28.36
N SER A 154 28.73 8.81 28.36
CA SER A 154 29.80 9.64 27.82
C SER A 154 29.59 9.89 26.32
N TYR A 155 29.27 8.86 25.53
CA TYR A 155 28.99 8.97 24.10
C TYR A 155 27.81 9.89 23.80
N ALA A 156 26.73 9.81 24.57
CA ALA A 156 25.59 10.72 24.43
C ALA A 156 25.99 12.18 24.70
N ILE A 157 26.74 12.44 25.78
CA ILE A 157 27.18 13.81 26.14
C ILE A 157 28.15 14.36 25.09
N LEU A 158 29.12 13.56 24.65
CA LEU A 158 30.08 13.95 23.61
C LEU A 158 29.38 14.23 22.28
N SER A 159 28.35 13.45 21.95
CA SER A 159 27.51 13.68 20.77
C SER A 159 26.73 15.00 20.88
N LEU A 160 26.14 15.27 22.05
CA LEU A 160 25.46 16.53 22.32
C LEU A 160 26.42 17.72 22.24
N GLU A 161 27.67 17.56 22.66
CA GLU A 161 28.68 18.62 22.52
C GLU A 161 29.03 18.89 21.05
N ILE A 162 29.26 17.84 20.24
CA ILE A 162 29.48 17.99 18.78
C ILE A 162 28.31 18.74 18.12
N LEU A 163 27.08 18.43 18.53
CA LEU A 163 25.87 19.09 18.04
C LEU A 163 25.59 20.46 18.68
N ASN A 164 26.41 20.90 19.63
CA ASN A 164 26.24 22.12 20.43
C ASN A 164 24.90 22.17 21.21
N ARG A 165 24.46 21.04 21.77
CA ARG A 165 23.17 20.83 22.44
C ARG A 165 23.25 20.32 23.88
N LEU A 166 24.33 20.62 24.60
CA LEU A 166 24.40 20.36 26.05
C LEU A 166 23.31 21.11 26.85
N ASP A 167 22.65 22.11 26.26
CA ASP A 167 21.53 22.85 26.85
C ASP A 167 20.29 21.98 27.15
N LEU A 168 20.17 20.82 26.52
CA LEU A 168 19.04 19.90 26.69
C LEU A 168 19.08 19.06 27.96
N ILE A 169 20.24 18.99 28.59
CA ILE A 169 20.47 18.15 29.77
C ILE A 169 20.86 18.99 30.97
N ASN A 170 20.61 18.45 32.16
CA ASN A 170 21.20 19.00 33.37
C ASN A 170 22.62 18.47 33.51
N VAL A 171 23.60 19.29 33.09
CA VAL A 171 25.03 18.97 33.16
C VAL A 171 25.47 18.45 34.54
N GLN A 172 24.90 18.97 35.64
CA GLN A 172 25.29 18.53 36.98
C GLN A 172 24.86 17.10 37.30
N ASP A 173 23.72 16.66 36.76
CA ASP A 173 23.25 15.28 36.97
C ASP A 173 24.24 14.28 36.36
N PHE A 174 24.81 14.60 35.20
CA PHE A 174 25.81 13.78 34.53
C PHE A 174 27.19 13.84 35.18
N ILE A 175 27.62 15.01 35.67
CA ILE A 175 28.82 15.11 36.51
C ILE A 175 28.67 14.19 37.73
N ASN A 176 27.51 14.22 38.40
CA ASN A 176 27.24 13.36 39.56
C ASN A 176 27.24 11.87 39.20
N PHE A 177 26.61 11.51 38.07
CA PHE A 177 26.61 10.13 37.59
C PHE A 177 28.02 9.63 37.30
N ILE A 178 28.83 10.36 36.53
CA ILE A 178 30.21 9.94 36.20
C ILE A 178 31.02 9.76 37.50
N TRP A 179 30.95 10.72 38.43
CA TRP A 179 31.63 10.57 39.73
C TRP A 179 31.09 9.42 40.57
N SER A 180 29.82 9.05 40.43
CA SER A 180 29.28 7.85 41.09
C SER A 180 29.92 6.56 40.59
N CYS A 181 30.47 6.54 39.37
CA CYS A 181 31.19 5.40 38.79
C CYS A 181 32.66 5.31 39.26
N TYR A 182 33.16 6.32 39.95
CA TYR A 182 34.52 6.32 40.50
C TYR A 182 34.68 5.23 41.56
N ASN A 183 35.64 4.33 41.37
CA ASN A 183 35.94 3.27 42.34
C ASN A 183 36.92 3.79 43.40
N PRO A 184 36.51 3.94 44.67
CA PRO A 184 37.36 4.48 45.72
C PRO A 184 38.49 3.54 46.15
N THR A 185 38.49 2.28 45.68
CA THR A 185 39.51 1.27 46.03
C THR A 185 40.70 1.32 45.07
N THR A 186 40.43 1.39 43.77
CA THR A 186 41.44 1.38 42.69
C THR A 186 41.75 2.78 42.17
N SER A 187 40.88 3.77 42.43
CA SER A 187 40.99 5.16 41.98
C SER A 187 40.78 5.40 40.47
N GLY A 188 40.32 4.39 39.72
CA GLY A 188 39.82 4.56 38.35
C GLY A 188 38.29 4.54 38.30
N PHE A 189 37.70 4.62 37.12
CA PHE A 189 36.25 4.54 36.93
C PHE A 189 35.82 3.13 36.52
N ALA A 190 34.76 2.62 37.13
CA ALA A 190 34.06 1.41 36.71
C ALA A 190 32.99 1.74 35.66
N GLY A 191 32.46 0.71 34.98
CA GLY A 191 31.50 0.91 33.89
C GLY A 191 30.07 1.26 34.31
N GLN A 192 29.78 1.34 35.62
CA GLN A 192 28.51 1.79 36.20
C GLN A 192 28.73 2.38 37.60
N SER A 193 27.69 2.96 38.21
CA SER A 193 27.78 3.50 39.57
C SER A 193 28.35 2.48 40.54
N TYR A 194 29.43 2.84 41.22
CA TYR A 194 30.17 1.92 42.08
C TYR A 194 29.39 1.63 43.37
N ASP A 195 29.20 0.34 43.64
CA ASP A 195 28.72 -0.16 44.93
C ASP A 195 29.57 -1.37 45.39
N VAL A 196 29.84 -1.46 46.69
CA VAL A 196 30.69 -2.52 47.26
C VAL A 196 30.08 -3.92 47.08
N GLY A 197 28.75 -4.00 46.99
CA GLY A 197 27.97 -5.20 46.76
C GLY A 197 27.90 -5.64 45.30
N LEU A 198 28.43 -4.86 44.34
CA LEU A 198 28.48 -5.27 42.95
C LEU A 198 29.32 -6.56 42.77
N PRO A 199 28.96 -7.41 41.80
CA PRO A 199 29.83 -8.47 41.30
C PRO A 199 31.23 -7.95 40.94
N ASN A 200 32.26 -8.79 41.08
CA ASN A 200 33.67 -8.38 40.91
C ASN A 200 33.96 -7.77 39.53
N HIS A 201 33.42 -8.34 38.46
CA HIS A 201 33.61 -7.85 37.09
C HIS A 201 33.03 -6.43 36.88
N PHE A 202 31.97 -6.05 37.59
CA PHE A 202 31.41 -4.69 37.53
C PHE A 202 32.13 -3.67 38.42
N LYS A 203 32.97 -4.14 39.36
CA LYS A 203 33.78 -3.25 40.22
C LYS A 203 35.11 -2.88 39.57
N LEU A 204 35.49 -3.56 38.49
CA LEU A 204 36.77 -3.37 37.85
C LEU A 204 36.83 -1.96 37.27
N SER A 205 37.87 -1.21 37.65
CA SER A 205 38.19 0.03 36.97
C SER A 205 38.97 -0.30 35.72
N THR A 206 38.55 0.25 34.60
CA THR A 206 39.18 0.02 33.30
C THR A 206 39.55 1.35 32.64
N MET A 207 40.54 1.34 31.75
CA MET A 207 41.09 2.55 31.15
C MET A 207 40.20 3.17 30.09
N ASP A 208 39.42 2.39 29.35
CA ASP A 208 38.34 2.87 28.49
C ASP A 208 37.29 3.68 29.29
N ASN A 209 36.77 3.12 30.39
CA ASN A 209 35.84 3.81 31.29
C ASN A 209 36.46 5.07 31.90
N THR A 210 37.71 4.98 32.35
CA THR A 210 38.43 6.10 32.94
C THR A 210 38.71 7.21 31.92
N TYR A 211 39.09 6.85 30.70
CA TYR A 211 39.34 7.79 29.61
C TYR A 211 38.07 8.54 29.22
N TYR A 212 36.95 7.84 29.01
CA TYR A 212 35.69 8.49 28.64
C TYR A 212 35.10 9.33 29.79
N ALA A 213 35.26 8.90 31.05
CA ALA A 213 34.92 9.72 32.20
C ALA A 213 35.72 11.03 32.24
N ILE A 214 37.05 10.96 32.12
CA ILE A 214 37.92 12.15 32.12
C ILE A 214 37.60 13.05 30.93
N SER A 215 37.48 12.49 29.73
CA SER A 215 37.15 13.22 28.50
C SER A 215 35.84 13.99 28.64
N THR A 216 34.82 13.35 29.21
CA THR A 216 33.50 13.96 29.37
C THR A 216 33.49 14.99 30.50
N LEU A 217 34.14 14.71 31.63
CA LEU A 217 34.25 15.66 32.74
C LEU A 217 35.02 16.93 32.35
N ASP A 218 36.03 16.82 31.50
CA ASP A 218 36.82 17.96 31.02
C ASP A 218 35.96 18.94 30.20
N ILE A 219 34.95 18.43 29.49
CA ILE A 219 33.97 19.24 28.75
C ILE A 219 32.90 19.81 29.70
N LEU A 220 32.35 18.98 30.58
CA LEU A 220 31.23 19.37 31.44
C LEU A 220 31.62 20.31 32.59
N MET A 221 32.85 20.20 33.09
CA MET A 221 33.33 21.00 34.20
C MET A 221 34.04 22.26 33.70
N PRO A 222 33.84 23.42 34.35
CA PRO A 222 34.51 24.66 33.93
C PRO A 222 36.03 24.60 34.10
N ASN A 223 36.53 23.70 34.95
CA ASN A 223 37.92 23.32 35.16
C ASN A 223 37.99 22.25 36.26
N TRP A 224 39.16 21.61 36.40
CA TRP A 224 39.46 20.64 37.45
C TRP A 224 39.83 21.26 38.82
N ASN A 225 39.58 22.56 39.04
CA ASN A 225 39.91 23.17 40.34
C ASN A 225 38.98 22.60 41.43
N GLY A 226 39.59 22.04 42.48
CA GLY A 226 38.87 21.36 43.57
C GLY A 226 39.03 19.84 43.58
N TYR A 227 39.50 19.25 42.48
CA TYR A 227 39.63 17.79 42.30
C TYR A 227 41.08 17.30 42.30
N GLN A 228 42.00 18.06 42.91
CA GLN A 228 43.43 17.73 42.91
C GLN A 228 43.78 16.38 43.60
N PRO A 229 43.13 16.00 44.72
CA PRO A 229 43.28 14.66 45.28
C PRO A 229 42.88 13.56 44.30
N GLU A 230 41.75 13.73 43.62
CA GLU A 230 41.19 12.79 42.64
C GLU A 230 42.09 12.69 41.41
N ILE A 231 42.56 13.80 40.86
CA ILE A 231 43.55 13.83 39.76
C ILE A 231 44.81 13.08 40.14
N SER A 232 45.35 13.34 41.35
CA SER A 232 46.56 12.65 41.82
C SER A 232 46.33 11.14 41.92
N ALA A 233 45.15 10.72 42.40
CA ALA A 233 44.79 9.32 42.52
C ALA A 233 44.60 8.65 41.14
N LEU A 234 43.94 9.33 40.20
CA LEU A 234 43.78 8.89 38.81
C LEU A 234 45.14 8.74 38.11
N ILE A 235 46.04 9.71 38.24
CA ILE A 235 47.40 9.62 37.68
C ILE A 235 48.13 8.39 38.26
N GLN A 236 48.05 8.16 39.57
CA GLN A 236 48.68 6.98 40.18
C GLN A 236 48.06 5.67 39.70
N TYR A 237 46.75 5.62 39.54
CA TYR A 237 46.05 4.47 38.96
C TYR A 237 46.54 4.21 37.53
N ILE A 238 46.53 5.21 36.65
CA ILE A 238 46.99 5.06 35.26
C ILE A 238 48.46 4.60 35.22
N VAL A 239 49.34 5.20 36.01
CA VAL A 239 50.76 4.80 36.09
C VAL A 239 50.92 3.37 36.58
N SER A 240 50.04 2.90 37.47
CA SER A 240 50.10 1.53 38.00
C SER A 240 49.78 0.44 36.95
N LEU A 241 49.11 0.81 35.86
CA LEU A 241 48.78 -0.08 34.74
C LEU A 241 49.92 -0.20 33.72
N GLN A 242 50.99 0.59 33.87
CA GLN A 242 52.18 0.41 33.03
C GLN A 242 52.89 -0.90 33.42
N SER A 243 52.96 -1.84 32.47
CA SER A 243 53.51 -3.17 32.71
C SER A 243 54.99 -3.10 33.07
N THR A 244 55.31 -3.57 34.27
CA THR A 244 56.68 -3.68 34.78
C THR A 244 57.31 -5.04 34.49
N ASN A 245 56.58 -5.92 33.80
CA ASN A 245 57.04 -7.25 33.44
C ASN A 245 58.17 -7.16 32.40
N THR A 246 59.39 -7.52 32.79
CA THR A 246 60.59 -7.40 31.94
C THR A 246 60.61 -8.36 30.75
N PHE A 247 59.56 -9.15 30.53
CA PHE A 247 59.44 -9.88 29.28
C PHE A 247 59.26 -8.86 28.15
N PHE A 248 60.21 -8.86 27.21
CA PHE A 248 60.37 -7.82 26.19
C PHE A 248 59.09 -7.43 25.43
N TRP A 249 58.14 -8.34 25.24
CA TRP A 249 56.88 -8.09 24.52
C TRP A 249 55.78 -7.37 25.32
N TYR A 250 55.91 -7.25 26.64
CA TYR A 250 54.95 -6.60 27.55
C TYR A 250 55.55 -5.36 28.20
N TYR A 251 56.89 -5.32 28.29
CA TYR A 251 57.61 -4.36 29.10
C TYR A 251 57.38 -2.92 28.65
N GLY A 252 56.75 -2.12 29.50
CA GLY A 252 56.49 -0.70 29.26
C GLY A 252 55.15 -0.38 28.60
N GLY A 253 54.42 -1.37 28.09
CA GLY A 253 53.03 -1.21 27.60
C GLY A 253 52.02 -0.98 28.74
N PHE A 254 50.75 -0.77 28.42
CA PHE A 254 49.69 -0.54 29.41
C PHE A 254 48.63 -1.64 29.34
N ASP A 255 48.26 -2.18 30.49
CA ASP A 255 47.07 -3.02 30.64
C ASP A 255 45.83 -2.11 30.73
N ASN A 256 44.64 -2.58 30.33
CA ASN A 256 43.42 -1.79 30.44
C ASN A 256 42.92 -1.72 31.88
N ASP A 257 43.26 -2.73 32.69
CA ASP A 257 42.92 -2.78 34.10
C ASP A 257 43.93 -3.61 34.91
N ALA A 258 43.65 -3.79 36.20
CA ALA A 258 44.56 -4.48 37.13
C ALA A 258 44.35 -6.01 37.17
N ASP A 259 43.30 -6.52 36.53
CA ASP A 259 42.94 -7.93 36.46
C ASP A 259 43.47 -8.58 35.17
N VAL A 260 44.70 -9.08 35.25
CA VAL A 260 45.37 -9.80 34.15
C VAL A 260 44.73 -11.13 33.76
N THR A 261 43.60 -11.52 34.38
CA THR A 261 42.88 -12.76 34.05
C THR A 261 41.69 -12.52 33.12
N LEU A 262 41.34 -11.27 32.84
CA LEU A 262 40.20 -10.88 32.02
C LEU A 262 40.64 -9.84 30.99
N ASP A 263 40.53 -10.17 29.69
CA ASP A 263 40.76 -9.19 28.63
C ASP A 263 39.51 -8.28 28.50
N THR A 264 39.56 -7.06 29.04
CA THR A 264 38.44 -6.11 29.04
C THR A 264 38.41 -5.17 27.84
N LEU A 265 39.43 -5.23 26.97
CA LEU A 265 39.37 -4.83 25.57
C LEU A 265 39.61 -6.11 24.77
N SER A 266 38.80 -6.43 23.75
CA SER A 266 38.93 -7.68 22.97
C SER A 266 40.19 -7.80 22.10
N MET A 267 41.34 -7.65 22.71
CA MET A 267 42.66 -7.70 22.14
C MET A 267 43.64 -8.02 23.27
N PHE A 268 44.69 -8.77 22.97
CA PHE A 268 45.67 -9.16 23.98
C PHE A 268 46.34 -7.95 24.63
N GLU A 269 46.28 -7.91 25.96
CA GLU A 269 46.92 -6.87 26.75
C GLU A 269 48.36 -7.21 27.10
N PRO A 270 49.24 -6.21 27.25
CA PRO A 270 49.07 -4.80 26.93
C PRO A 270 49.00 -4.55 25.41
N ASN A 271 48.19 -3.57 25.01
CA ASN A 271 47.94 -3.19 23.62
C ASN A 271 48.04 -1.66 23.38
N LEU A 272 48.00 -1.24 22.11
CA LEU A 272 48.07 0.19 21.76
C LEU A 272 46.81 0.99 22.15
N LEU A 273 45.65 0.35 22.29
CA LEU A 273 44.41 1.05 22.62
C LEU A 273 44.35 1.41 24.12
N SER A 274 44.69 0.49 25.02
CA SER A 274 44.84 0.76 26.45
C SER A 274 45.96 1.77 26.72
N ALA A 275 47.07 1.69 25.97
CA ALA A 275 48.14 2.69 26.02
C ALA A 275 47.65 4.07 25.58
N TYR A 276 46.85 4.16 24.51
CA TYR A 276 46.24 5.41 24.07
C TYR A 276 45.34 5.99 25.15
N TYR A 277 44.40 5.21 25.71
CA TYR A 277 43.51 5.68 26.77
C TYR A 277 44.30 6.18 27.98
N SER A 278 45.36 5.48 28.37
CA SER A 278 46.25 5.85 29.48
C SER A 278 46.97 7.17 29.24
N ILE A 279 47.71 7.26 28.12
CA ILE A 279 48.58 8.41 27.84
C ILE A 279 47.76 9.65 27.48
N LYS A 280 46.66 9.49 26.74
CA LYS A 280 45.76 10.61 26.42
C LYS A 280 45.10 11.18 27.69
N SER A 281 44.68 10.32 28.62
CA SER A 281 44.16 10.78 29.93
C SER A 281 45.22 11.55 30.74
N LEU A 282 46.47 11.10 30.70
CA LEU A 282 47.58 11.81 31.34
C LEU A 282 47.89 13.15 30.65
N ASP A 283 47.79 13.21 29.33
CA ASP A 283 47.99 14.44 28.54
C ASP A 283 46.96 15.53 28.91
N MET A 284 45.69 15.15 29.09
CA MET A 284 44.65 16.06 29.59
C MET A 284 44.98 16.68 30.96
N PHE A 285 45.74 15.96 31.79
CA PHE A 285 46.26 16.46 33.07
C PHE A 285 47.68 17.07 32.97
N GLY A 286 48.26 17.19 31.77
CA GLY A 286 49.63 17.66 31.56
C GLY A 286 50.69 16.80 32.26
N SER A 287 50.42 15.50 32.40
CA SER A 287 51.12 14.58 33.31
C SER A 287 51.74 13.36 32.61
N VAL A 288 51.93 13.40 31.29
CA VAL A 288 52.55 12.31 30.49
C VAL A 288 53.92 11.92 31.04
N SER A 289 54.70 12.85 31.60
CA SER A 289 56.02 12.56 32.20
C SER A 289 55.98 11.69 33.47
N SER A 290 54.79 11.32 33.96
CA SER A 290 54.62 10.48 35.15
C SER A 290 54.91 8.99 34.90
N ILE A 291 54.90 8.56 33.63
CA ILE A 291 55.17 7.16 33.24
C ILE A 291 56.66 6.96 32.95
N ASN A 292 57.10 5.71 32.86
CA ASN A 292 58.44 5.40 32.38
C ASN A 292 58.48 5.42 30.84
N LEU A 293 58.89 6.56 30.28
CA LEU A 293 58.97 6.77 28.83
C LEU A 293 60.02 5.86 28.16
N ASP A 294 61.16 5.59 28.81
CA ASP A 294 62.22 4.76 28.23
C ASP A 294 61.74 3.32 27.96
N THR A 295 60.91 2.77 28.86
CA THR A 295 60.33 1.44 28.68
C THR A 295 59.16 1.47 27.71
N PHE A 296 58.35 2.53 27.72
CA PHE A 296 57.27 2.69 26.75
C PHE A 296 57.79 2.82 25.31
N TYR A 297 58.87 3.55 25.07
CA TYR A 297 59.52 3.62 23.76
C TYR A 297 60.06 2.27 23.30
N GLN A 298 60.55 1.41 24.21
CA GLN A 298 60.93 0.04 23.85
C GLN A 298 59.71 -0.77 23.39
N TYR A 299 58.58 -0.64 24.08
CA TYR A 299 57.32 -1.26 23.69
C TYR A 299 56.86 -0.81 22.31
N LEU A 300 56.77 0.50 22.06
CA LEU A 300 56.40 1.06 20.74
C LEU A 300 57.35 0.59 19.64
N ASN A 301 58.66 0.59 19.90
CA ASN A 301 59.65 0.11 18.93
C ASN A 301 59.47 -1.37 18.57
N GLY A 302 59.02 -2.20 19.51
CA GLY A 302 58.78 -3.62 19.26
C GLY A 302 57.51 -3.88 18.44
N LEU A 303 56.54 -2.96 18.47
CA LEU A 303 55.30 -3.05 17.69
C LEU A 303 55.39 -2.45 16.30
N TYR A 304 56.33 -1.53 16.07
CA TYR A 304 56.53 -0.90 14.78
C TYR A 304 57.35 -1.80 13.85
N ASP A 305 56.76 -2.19 12.73
CA ASP A 305 57.48 -2.88 11.65
C ASP A 305 57.89 -1.86 10.58
N GLY A 306 59.18 -1.48 10.58
CA GLY A 306 59.74 -0.56 9.58
C GLY A 306 59.73 -1.10 8.15
N GLY A 307 59.52 -2.41 7.93
CA GLY A 307 59.38 -3.01 6.61
C GLY A 307 58.01 -2.76 5.98
N SER A 308 56.94 -2.98 6.75
CA SER A 308 55.55 -2.66 6.35
C SER A 308 55.14 -1.23 6.65
N SER A 309 55.98 -0.48 7.39
CA SER A 309 55.71 0.88 7.88
C SER A 309 54.43 1.00 8.71
N SER A 310 54.04 -0.07 9.38
CA SER A 310 52.82 -0.19 10.16
C SER A 310 53.12 -0.58 11.61
N PHE A 311 52.20 -0.29 12.52
CA PHE A 311 52.23 -0.84 13.87
C PHE A 311 51.29 -2.04 13.96
N GLN A 312 51.71 -3.04 14.74
CA GLN A 312 50.83 -4.10 15.22
C GLN A 312 50.06 -3.62 16.47
N MET A 313 48.81 -4.07 16.64
CA MET A 313 47.97 -3.67 17.77
C MET A 313 48.57 -4.07 19.13
N SER A 314 49.18 -5.25 19.18
CA SER A 314 49.90 -5.77 20.33
C SER A 314 50.99 -6.75 19.84
N HIS A 315 51.89 -7.18 20.72
CA HIS A 315 52.96 -8.09 20.34
C HIS A 315 52.44 -9.51 20.04
N PHE A 316 51.28 -9.84 20.61
CA PHE A 316 50.63 -11.12 20.43
C PHE A 316 49.40 -10.93 19.57
N LEU A 317 49.43 -11.54 18.39
CA LEU A 317 48.27 -11.59 17.53
C LEU A 317 47.94 -13.05 17.26
N LEU A 318 46.64 -13.35 17.19
CA LEU A 318 46.16 -14.66 16.73
C LEU A 318 46.61 -14.92 15.29
N VAL A 319 46.67 -13.87 14.47
CA VAL A 319 46.98 -13.92 13.04
C VAL A 319 47.86 -12.70 12.67
N PRO A 320 48.80 -12.81 11.71
CA PRO A 320 49.60 -11.66 11.25
C PRO A 320 48.72 -10.49 10.79
N ASN A 321 49.23 -9.26 10.94
CA ASN A 321 48.58 -8.01 10.52
C ASN A 321 47.21 -7.70 11.16
N LEU A 322 46.74 -8.52 12.11
CA LEU A 322 45.49 -8.29 12.80
C LEU A 322 45.53 -6.93 13.52
N GLY A 323 44.65 -6.02 13.12
CA GLY A 323 44.58 -4.67 13.67
C GLY A 323 45.69 -3.70 13.22
N ASN A 324 46.45 -4.00 12.16
CA ASN A 324 47.59 -3.15 11.77
C ASN A 324 47.20 -1.75 11.27
N ILE A 325 46.03 -1.59 10.66
CA ILE A 325 45.52 -0.27 10.23
C ILE A 325 45.24 0.59 11.46
N VAL A 326 44.38 0.10 12.36
CA VAL A 326 44.04 0.84 13.58
C VAL A 326 45.24 0.98 14.52
N GLY A 327 46.06 -0.06 14.63
CA GLY A 327 47.32 -0.05 15.38
C GLY A 327 48.27 1.04 14.88
N THR A 328 48.36 1.24 13.56
CA THR A 328 49.17 2.33 12.98
C THR A 328 48.63 3.70 13.35
N SER A 329 47.31 3.89 13.35
CA SER A 329 46.68 5.13 13.81
C SER A 329 47.00 5.42 15.29
N LEU A 330 46.80 4.43 16.16
CA LEU A 330 47.09 4.56 17.60
C LEU A 330 48.58 4.78 17.86
N GLY A 331 49.45 4.04 17.18
CA GLY A 331 50.90 4.17 17.27
C GLY A 331 51.40 5.53 16.82
N LEU A 332 50.77 6.14 15.80
CA LEU A 332 51.03 7.51 15.38
C LEU A 332 50.65 8.51 16.48
N SER A 333 49.41 8.48 16.99
CA SER A 333 48.97 9.35 18.08
C SER A 333 49.85 9.23 19.32
N LEU A 334 50.16 7.99 19.72
CA LEU A 334 51.03 7.71 20.86
C LEU A 334 52.46 8.23 20.66
N SER A 335 52.96 8.16 19.44
CA SER A 335 54.29 8.69 19.12
C SER A 335 54.31 10.22 19.24
N ASP A 336 53.28 10.90 18.74
CA ASP A 336 53.15 12.35 18.85
C ASP A 336 52.96 12.79 20.31
N LEU A 337 52.04 12.16 21.07
CA LEU A 337 51.78 12.44 22.49
C LEU A 337 53.02 12.28 23.38
N THR A 338 53.87 11.31 23.07
CA THR A 338 55.07 11.01 23.88
C THR A 338 56.36 11.53 23.26
N SER A 339 56.32 12.22 22.12
CA SER A 339 57.51 12.66 21.37
C SER A 339 58.46 11.52 20.97
N TYR A 340 57.93 10.32 20.70
CA TYR A 340 58.71 9.17 20.23
C TYR A 340 59.12 9.36 18.77
N SER A 341 60.44 9.32 18.49
CA SER A 341 60.99 9.57 17.16
C SER A 341 61.46 8.31 16.42
N GLY A 342 61.06 7.11 16.87
CA GLY A 342 61.52 5.85 16.28
C GLY A 342 60.77 5.40 15.04
N ILE A 343 59.78 6.17 14.60
CA ILE A 343 59.00 5.92 13.37
C ILE A 343 59.26 6.97 12.30
N ASN A 344 59.01 6.60 11.04
CA ASN A 344 58.83 7.61 10.00
C ASN A 344 57.36 8.04 9.95
N ARG A 345 57.07 9.16 10.62
CA ARG A 345 55.72 9.75 10.73
C ARG A 345 54.99 9.89 9.40
N ASN A 346 55.67 10.40 8.37
CA ASN A 346 55.04 10.63 7.05
C ASN A 346 54.72 9.31 6.34
N ILE A 347 55.55 8.27 6.51
CA ILE A 347 55.26 6.97 5.92
C ILE A 347 54.12 6.27 6.66
N ALA A 348 54.03 6.39 7.99
CA ALA A 348 52.89 5.85 8.75
C ALA A 348 51.56 6.52 8.32
N ILE A 349 51.55 7.84 8.11
CA ILE A 349 50.39 8.54 7.54
C ILE A 349 50.10 8.05 6.11
N GLY A 350 51.13 7.93 5.28
CA GLY A 350 50.99 7.41 3.91
C GLY A 350 50.41 5.99 3.87
N PHE A 351 50.77 5.14 4.84
CA PHE A 351 50.17 3.81 5.01
C PHE A 351 48.67 3.92 5.29
N LEU A 352 48.26 4.72 6.28
CA LEU A 352 46.83 4.90 6.60
C LEU A 352 46.03 5.39 5.39
N LEU A 353 46.52 6.40 4.68
CA LEU A 353 45.81 6.96 3.52
C LEU A 353 45.71 5.98 2.34
N ALA A 354 46.70 5.10 2.17
CA ALA A 354 46.77 4.11 1.09
C ALA A 354 45.87 2.88 1.33
N TYR A 355 45.53 2.57 2.58
CA TYR A 355 44.72 1.41 2.95
C TYR A 355 43.26 1.76 3.30
N ARG A 356 42.70 2.77 2.62
CA ARG A 356 41.24 2.92 2.53
C ARG A 356 40.66 1.83 1.62
N ASN A 357 39.52 1.28 1.99
CA ASN A 357 38.80 0.28 1.20
C ASN A 357 38.09 0.92 0.00
N SER A 358 37.37 0.12 -0.79
CA SER A 358 36.66 0.60 -1.99
C SER A 358 35.56 1.63 -1.72
N LYS A 359 35.10 1.75 -0.47
CA LYS A 359 34.14 2.79 -0.04
C LYS A 359 34.84 4.05 0.48
N GLY A 360 36.17 4.07 0.52
CA GLY A 360 36.95 5.20 1.03
C GLY A 360 37.08 5.27 2.56
N ILE A 361 36.65 4.24 3.29
CA ILE A 361 36.79 4.14 4.76
C ILE A 361 37.83 3.09 5.14
N TRP A 362 38.04 2.84 6.44
CA TRP A 362 39.07 1.91 6.92
C TRP A 362 38.46 0.66 7.54
N ASN A 363 39.09 -0.48 7.24
CA ASN A 363 38.85 -1.73 7.95
C ASN A 363 39.84 -1.85 9.13
N TYR A 364 39.61 -2.82 10.01
CA TYR A 364 40.51 -3.10 11.13
C TYR A 364 41.95 -3.42 10.71
N SER A 365 42.12 -4.10 9.57
CA SER A 365 43.37 -4.70 9.10
C SER A 365 43.49 -4.67 7.57
N THR A 366 44.72 -4.83 7.07
CA THR A 366 44.99 -5.04 5.63
C THR A 366 44.51 -6.38 5.10
N ASP A 367 44.33 -7.37 5.97
CA ASP A 367 44.04 -8.75 5.58
C ASP A 367 42.55 -9.09 5.76
N TYR A 368 41.82 -8.30 6.56
CA TYR A 368 40.40 -8.50 6.89
C TYR A 368 39.53 -7.37 6.35
N LEU A 369 38.54 -7.72 5.51
CA LEU A 369 37.83 -6.77 4.65
C LEU A 369 36.36 -6.53 5.06
N TYR A 370 36.06 -6.49 6.36
CA TYR A 370 34.77 -6.00 6.86
C TYR A 370 34.94 -4.62 7.51
N SER A 371 33.91 -3.78 7.37
CA SER A 371 33.95 -2.39 7.81
C SER A 371 33.09 -2.20 9.07
N GLU A 372 33.74 -1.95 10.20
CA GLU A 372 33.09 -1.51 11.43
C GLU A 372 33.30 -0.01 11.62
N LEU A 373 32.29 0.69 12.11
CA LEU A 373 32.36 2.13 12.31
C LEU A 373 33.49 2.55 13.27
N ILE A 374 33.79 1.69 14.26
CA ILE A 374 34.87 1.92 15.24
C ILE A 374 36.24 2.03 14.57
N ASP A 375 36.52 1.30 13.49
CA ASP A 375 37.86 1.30 12.88
C ASP A 375 38.12 2.62 12.16
N THR A 376 37.12 3.09 11.41
CA THR A 376 37.16 4.38 10.74
C THR A 376 37.22 5.51 11.77
N PHE A 377 36.47 5.43 12.87
CA PHE A 377 36.56 6.39 13.96
C PHE A 377 37.97 6.48 14.53
N GLN A 378 38.63 5.35 14.78
CA GLN A 378 39.98 5.31 15.35
C GLN A 378 41.04 5.86 14.38
N VAL A 379 40.90 5.62 13.08
CA VAL A 379 41.81 6.16 12.07
C VAL A 379 41.60 7.67 11.90
N VAL A 380 40.36 8.12 11.75
CA VAL A 380 40.04 9.55 11.60
C VAL A 380 40.44 10.35 12.84
N ARG A 381 40.19 9.82 14.04
CA ARG A 381 40.68 10.42 15.29
C ARG A 381 42.19 10.56 15.29
N GLY A 382 42.94 9.49 15.00
CA GLY A 382 44.40 9.57 15.00
C GLY A 382 44.95 10.54 13.94
N LEU A 383 44.36 10.59 12.75
CA LEU A 383 44.71 11.57 11.72
C LEU A 383 44.38 13.01 12.16
N SER A 384 43.24 13.23 12.82
CA SER A 384 42.84 14.54 13.33
C SER A 384 43.76 15.03 14.43
N GLU A 385 44.02 14.19 15.43
CA GLU A 385 44.90 14.53 16.56
C GLU A 385 46.36 14.72 16.16
N SER A 386 46.78 14.09 15.06
CA SER A 386 48.11 14.24 14.49
C SER A 386 48.19 15.36 13.44
N ASP A 387 47.21 16.26 13.36
CA ASP A 387 47.16 17.34 12.35
C ASP A 387 47.37 16.83 10.90
N ALA A 388 47.00 15.58 10.62
CA ALA A 388 47.20 14.89 9.35
C ALA A 388 45.90 14.78 8.54
N ILE A 389 44.74 15.07 9.15
CA ILE A 389 43.43 15.05 8.48
C ILE A 389 43.34 16.06 7.32
N SER A 390 44.16 17.10 7.33
CA SER A 390 44.26 18.07 6.23
C SER A 390 44.94 17.50 4.98
N GLN A 391 45.53 16.31 5.06
CA GLN A 391 46.09 15.60 3.89
C GLN A 391 45.00 14.92 3.05
N LEU A 392 43.79 14.75 3.60
CA LEU A 392 42.62 14.37 2.82
C LEU A 392 42.08 15.61 2.10
N ASP A 393 41.90 15.50 0.79
CA ASP A 393 41.27 16.56 -0.01
C ASP A 393 39.74 16.60 0.16
N GLY A 394 39.09 17.57 -0.49
CA GLY A 394 37.64 17.74 -0.38
C GLY A 394 36.85 16.54 -0.87
N ALA A 395 37.23 15.95 -1.99
CA ALA A 395 36.53 14.82 -2.59
C ALA A 395 36.73 13.54 -1.77
N GLU A 396 37.92 13.34 -1.22
CA GLU A 396 38.20 12.23 -0.31
C GLU A 396 37.36 12.30 0.96
N LYS A 397 37.11 13.51 1.47
CA LYS A 397 36.22 13.74 2.62
C LYS A 397 34.75 13.53 2.28
N ASP A 398 34.34 13.88 1.06
CA ASP A 398 32.98 13.61 0.57
C ASP A 398 32.75 12.09 0.48
N VAL A 399 33.69 11.33 -0.08
CA VAL A 399 33.61 9.86 -0.16
C VAL A 399 33.53 9.22 1.24
N ILE A 400 34.32 9.70 2.21
CA ILE A 400 34.21 9.23 3.60
C ILE A 400 32.82 9.54 4.15
N SER A 401 32.32 10.77 3.97
CA SER A 401 30.98 11.16 4.42
C SER A 401 29.90 10.26 3.83
N ASP A 402 29.92 10.01 2.53
CA ASP A 402 28.94 9.15 1.84
C ASP A 402 28.97 7.72 2.40
N ALA A 403 30.16 7.17 2.64
CA ALA A 403 30.29 5.85 3.25
C ALA A 403 29.82 5.79 4.71
N ILE A 404 29.93 6.88 5.48
CA ILE A 404 29.36 6.95 6.84
C ILE A 404 27.82 6.94 6.80
N HIS A 405 27.17 7.43 5.74
CA HIS A 405 25.70 7.35 5.63
C HIS A 405 25.20 5.91 5.53
N GLY A 406 25.99 4.96 5.03
CA GLY A 406 25.65 3.53 5.05
C GLY A 406 25.57 2.91 6.46
N PHE A 407 25.93 3.65 7.51
CA PHE A 407 25.73 3.27 8.91
C PHE A 407 24.53 3.98 9.57
N LEU A 408 23.86 4.89 8.86
CA LEU A 408 22.73 5.65 9.41
C LEU A 408 21.47 4.76 9.43
N MET A 409 20.93 4.50 10.61
CA MET A 409 19.80 3.59 10.85
C MET A 409 18.81 4.22 11.83
N ASN A 410 17.55 4.39 11.44
CA ASN A 410 16.48 4.90 12.31
C ASN A 410 16.87 6.17 13.08
N ASP A 411 17.29 7.20 12.32
CA ASP A 411 17.77 8.50 12.83
C ASP A 411 19.05 8.46 13.71
N GLY A 412 19.58 7.29 14.06
CA GLY A 412 20.86 7.09 14.72
C GLY A 412 21.88 6.40 13.81
N PHE A 413 23.02 5.95 14.36
CA PHE A 413 23.99 5.14 13.61
C PHE A 413 24.17 3.76 14.23
N SER A 414 24.42 2.74 13.39
CA SER A 414 24.77 1.37 13.78
C SER A 414 26.29 1.14 13.75
N LEU A 415 26.74 0.07 14.43
CA LEU A 415 28.17 -0.32 14.43
C LEU A 415 28.61 -0.95 13.09
N LEU A 416 27.65 -1.54 12.37
CA LEU A 416 27.83 -2.20 11.08
C LEU A 416 27.14 -1.42 9.97
N SER A 417 27.72 -1.51 8.77
CA SER A 417 27.22 -0.90 7.54
C SER A 417 26.12 -1.75 6.92
N GLU A 418 25.17 -1.11 6.23
CA GLU A 418 24.00 -1.73 5.59
C GLU A 418 24.31 -2.79 4.52
N ASP A 419 25.55 -2.88 4.04
CA ASP A 419 25.94 -3.82 2.99
C ASP A 419 26.49 -5.15 3.54
N LEU A 420 26.52 -5.33 4.87
CA LEU A 420 26.96 -6.56 5.51
C LEU A 420 25.76 -7.49 5.75
N PRO A 421 25.56 -8.59 5.01
CA PRO A 421 24.37 -9.43 5.18
C PRO A 421 24.46 -10.37 6.39
N THR A 422 23.30 -10.73 6.95
CA THR A 422 23.16 -11.82 7.93
C THR A 422 22.37 -12.97 7.35
N ILE A 423 22.56 -14.19 7.86
CA ILE A 423 21.73 -15.33 7.43
C ILE A 423 20.24 -15.10 7.75
N ASN A 424 19.94 -14.40 8.84
CA ASN A 424 18.57 -14.03 9.17
C ASN A 424 17.96 -13.08 8.14
N SER A 425 18.75 -12.12 7.66
CA SER A 425 18.29 -11.16 6.67
C SER A 425 18.08 -11.77 5.30
N LEU A 426 19.02 -12.63 4.88
CA LEU A 426 18.90 -13.36 3.63
C LEU A 426 17.68 -14.30 3.65
N TYR A 427 17.43 -14.95 4.78
CA TYR A 427 16.21 -15.75 4.95
C TYR A 427 14.96 -14.88 4.89
N SER A 428 14.93 -13.74 5.59
CA SER A 428 13.77 -12.85 5.60
C SER A 428 13.43 -12.30 4.22
N LEU A 429 14.47 -11.97 3.43
CA LEU A 429 14.38 -11.60 2.03
C LEU A 429 13.82 -12.74 1.19
N ILE A 430 14.50 -13.90 1.17
CA ILE A 430 14.14 -15.03 0.31
C ILE A 430 12.75 -15.57 0.65
N TYR A 431 12.43 -15.69 1.94
CA TYR A 431 11.13 -16.16 2.42
C TYR A 431 10.00 -15.26 1.92
N THR A 432 10.16 -13.94 2.04
CA THR A 432 9.11 -13.00 1.65
C THR A 432 8.92 -13.00 0.14
N PHE A 433 10.00 -13.00 -0.64
CA PHE A 433 9.92 -13.11 -2.11
C PHE A 433 9.32 -14.45 -2.57
N ASP A 434 9.61 -15.57 -1.88
CA ASP A 434 8.96 -16.87 -2.14
C ASP A 434 7.47 -16.82 -1.85
N LYS A 435 7.12 -16.25 -0.70
CA LYS A 435 5.72 -16.14 -0.26
C LYS A 435 4.85 -15.35 -1.24
N TYR A 436 5.43 -14.36 -1.91
CA TYR A 436 4.78 -13.52 -2.91
C TYR A 436 5.00 -14.01 -4.36
N GLU A 437 5.61 -15.18 -4.56
CA GLU A 437 5.89 -15.77 -5.88
C GLU A 437 6.86 -14.93 -6.76
N ARG A 438 7.69 -14.10 -6.13
CA ARG A 438 8.62 -13.15 -6.77
C ARG A 438 10.10 -13.60 -6.73
N LEU A 439 10.40 -14.82 -6.27
CA LEU A 439 11.79 -15.33 -6.19
C LEU A 439 12.61 -15.16 -7.46
N ALA A 440 11.98 -15.22 -8.64
CA ALA A 440 12.65 -15.09 -9.93
C ALA A 440 13.27 -13.70 -10.17
N GLU A 441 12.84 -12.68 -9.41
CA GLU A 441 13.35 -11.32 -9.49
C GLU A 441 14.66 -11.13 -8.70
N LEU A 442 14.93 -12.00 -7.73
CA LEU A 442 16.17 -11.97 -6.95
C LEU A 442 17.35 -12.53 -7.74
N ASN A 443 18.53 -11.95 -7.52
CA ASN A 443 19.79 -12.57 -7.95
C ASN A 443 20.14 -13.79 -7.09
N ILE A 444 19.53 -14.93 -7.41
CA ILE A 444 19.69 -16.20 -6.67
C ILE A 444 21.14 -16.68 -6.60
N GLN A 445 21.95 -16.45 -7.65
CA GLN A 445 23.34 -16.90 -7.64
C GLN A 445 24.21 -16.06 -6.69
N TYR A 446 23.95 -14.76 -6.61
CA TYR A 446 24.58 -13.89 -5.63
C TYR A 446 24.21 -14.31 -4.20
N LEU A 447 22.91 -14.51 -3.93
CA LEU A 447 22.42 -14.96 -2.63
C LEU A 447 22.99 -16.32 -2.21
N TYR A 448 23.04 -17.28 -3.15
CA TYR A 448 23.70 -18.57 -2.93
C TYR A 448 25.16 -18.40 -2.50
N SER A 449 25.92 -17.53 -3.20
CA SER A 449 27.34 -17.32 -2.88
C SER A 449 27.56 -16.74 -1.48
N LEU A 450 26.65 -15.89 -0.99
CA LEU A 450 26.71 -15.36 0.37
C LEU A 450 26.39 -16.44 1.41
N ILE A 451 25.34 -17.24 1.19
CA ILE A 451 24.98 -18.34 2.09
C ILE A 451 26.11 -19.39 2.14
N GLU A 452 26.67 -19.75 0.98
CA GLU A 452 27.80 -20.68 0.87
C GLU A 452 29.05 -20.15 1.61
N GLN A 453 29.36 -18.85 1.48
CA GLN A 453 30.48 -18.22 2.21
C GLN A 453 30.29 -18.23 3.74
N SER A 454 29.06 -18.18 4.22
CA SER A 454 28.76 -18.32 5.66
C SER A 454 28.86 -19.76 6.17
N SER A 455 28.88 -20.74 5.26
CA SER A 455 29.01 -22.14 5.61
C SER A 455 30.42 -22.43 6.10
N TYR A 456 30.51 -23.31 7.09
CA TYR A 456 31.75 -23.50 7.80
C TYR A 456 31.98 -24.97 8.16
N TYR A 457 33.22 -25.44 7.95
CA TYR A 457 33.70 -26.81 8.13
C TYR A 457 34.95 -26.87 9.03
N TYR A 458 34.84 -27.41 10.24
CA TYR A 458 35.99 -27.81 11.11
C TYR A 458 37.16 -26.78 11.26
N SER A 459 36.91 -25.70 11.98
CA SER A 459 37.79 -24.63 12.51
C SER A 459 37.48 -24.32 14.00
N ILE A 460 37.63 -23.06 14.44
CA ILE A 460 37.69 -22.54 15.82
C ILE A 460 36.52 -22.98 16.72
N VAL A 461 35.34 -23.25 16.15
CA VAL A 461 34.15 -23.79 16.83
C VAL A 461 33.89 -25.18 16.27
N ASP A 462 34.44 -26.24 16.90
CA ASP A 462 34.47 -27.62 16.40
C ASP A 462 33.08 -28.26 16.05
N SER A 463 32.43 -27.79 14.99
CA SER A 463 31.12 -28.19 14.48
C SER A 463 30.93 -27.72 13.03
N GLU A 464 29.97 -28.30 12.31
CA GLU A 464 29.57 -27.86 10.97
C GLU A 464 28.26 -27.08 11.08
N GLY A 465 28.18 -25.93 10.40
CA GLY A 465 27.06 -25.01 10.51
C GLY A 465 27.23 -23.76 9.65
N PHE A 466 26.45 -22.73 9.99
CA PHE A 466 26.44 -21.44 9.30
C PHE A 466 26.69 -20.32 10.30
N LEU A 467 27.58 -19.41 9.92
CA LEU A 467 27.83 -18.18 10.67
C LEU A 467 26.65 -17.22 10.52
N THR A 468 26.37 -16.43 11.56
CA THR A 468 25.30 -15.42 11.53
C THR A 468 25.54 -14.37 10.43
N GLY A 469 26.79 -14.00 10.17
CA GLY A 469 27.17 -13.08 9.09
C GLY A 469 27.87 -13.81 7.95
N VAL A 470 27.71 -13.29 6.74
CA VAL A 470 28.22 -13.95 5.52
C VAL A 470 29.63 -13.53 5.11
N THR A 471 30.17 -12.48 5.72
CA THR A 471 31.50 -11.92 5.45
C THR A 471 32.48 -12.26 6.58
N HIS A 472 32.95 -13.50 6.63
CA HIS A 472 33.97 -13.93 7.60
C HIS A 472 35.16 -14.59 6.89
N ASP A 473 36.36 -14.37 7.43
CA ASP A 473 37.57 -15.09 7.01
C ASP A 473 37.73 -16.35 7.87
N ASP A 474 38.15 -17.45 7.25
CA ASP A 474 38.42 -18.75 7.92
C ASP A 474 39.36 -18.65 9.14
N SER A 475 40.15 -17.58 9.23
CA SER A 475 41.24 -17.41 10.20
C SER A 475 40.89 -16.52 11.40
N TYR A 476 39.84 -15.69 11.32
CA TYR A 476 39.44 -14.77 12.39
C TYR A 476 37.93 -14.55 12.40
N LEU A 477 37.28 -15.03 13.45
CA LEU A 477 35.83 -14.92 13.67
C LEU A 477 35.59 -13.87 14.75
N GLY A 478 35.40 -12.61 14.38
CA GLY A 478 34.97 -11.62 15.36
C GLY A 478 34.86 -10.18 14.88
N TYR A 479 33.72 -9.54 15.19
CA TYR A 479 33.60 -8.10 15.17
C TYR A 479 34.15 -7.51 16.47
N ARG A 480 35.00 -6.49 16.37
CA ARG A 480 35.62 -5.85 17.52
C ARG A 480 34.62 -5.04 18.34
N SER A 481 33.58 -4.50 17.70
CA SER A 481 32.56 -3.68 18.36
C SER A 481 31.46 -4.49 19.05
N PHE A 482 31.45 -5.82 18.92
CA PHE A 482 30.42 -6.72 19.42
C PHE A 482 28.99 -6.25 19.08
N PRO A 483 28.59 -6.17 17.80
CA PRO A 483 27.22 -5.78 17.44
C PRO A 483 26.19 -6.70 18.09
N ILE A 484 25.07 -6.12 18.55
CA ILE A 484 24.07 -6.81 19.38
C ILE A 484 23.36 -7.96 18.67
N GLU A 485 23.34 -7.94 17.34
CA GLU A 485 22.78 -8.97 16.48
C GLU A 485 23.56 -10.29 16.56
N TYR A 486 24.84 -10.23 16.93
CA TYR A 486 25.76 -11.37 16.92
C TYR A 486 26.17 -11.83 18.32
N TYR A 487 26.24 -10.90 19.28
CA TYR A 487 26.85 -11.15 20.60
C TYR A 487 25.89 -10.82 21.73
N TYR A 488 25.36 -11.86 22.38
CA TYR A 488 24.62 -11.71 23.62
C TYR A 488 24.71 -12.97 24.47
N SER A 489 25.16 -12.84 25.72
CA SER A 489 25.27 -13.93 26.70
C SER A 489 25.22 -13.28 28.09
N GLY A 490 24.25 -13.65 28.92
CA GLY A 490 23.99 -12.92 30.16
C GLY A 490 22.84 -13.47 31.00
N ASN A 491 22.42 -12.70 31.99
CA ASN A 491 21.36 -13.07 32.94
C ASN A 491 19.94 -12.75 32.45
N ASN A 492 19.79 -12.05 31.32
CA ASN A 492 18.50 -11.70 30.72
C ASN A 492 17.59 -10.86 31.64
N ILE A 493 18.17 -10.06 32.55
CA ILE A 493 17.42 -9.23 33.49
C ILE A 493 17.00 -7.91 32.82
N TYR A 494 17.95 -7.26 32.14
CA TYR A 494 17.77 -5.96 31.49
C TYR A 494 17.38 -6.10 30.02
N LEU A 495 17.94 -7.08 29.31
CA LEU A 495 17.62 -7.44 27.94
C LEU A 495 16.97 -8.82 27.93
N GLN A 496 15.63 -8.86 27.95
CA GLN A 496 14.86 -10.11 28.05
C GLN A 496 14.74 -10.83 26.69
N GLU A 497 15.88 -11.09 26.04
CA GLU A 497 15.99 -11.77 24.73
C GLU A 497 16.72 -13.12 24.85
N VAL A 498 16.58 -13.99 23.85
CA VAL A 498 17.40 -15.19 23.72
C VAL A 498 18.86 -14.80 23.46
N GLU A 499 19.79 -15.51 24.09
CA GLU A 499 21.22 -15.32 23.88
C GLU A 499 21.62 -15.49 22.41
N ARG A 500 22.60 -14.74 21.92
CA ARG A 500 23.08 -14.79 20.53
C ARG A 500 24.40 -15.52 20.45
N SER A 501 24.53 -16.33 19.40
CA SER A 501 25.75 -17.04 19.05
C SER A 501 26.10 -16.79 17.59
N LEU A 502 27.39 -16.75 17.29
CA LEU A 502 27.90 -16.64 15.91
C LEU A 502 27.49 -17.85 15.05
N VAL A 503 27.29 -19.01 15.67
CA VAL A 503 26.78 -20.22 15.01
C VAL A 503 25.61 -20.73 15.83
N SER A 504 24.50 -21.07 15.17
CA SER A 504 23.36 -21.67 15.85
C SER A 504 22.50 -22.52 14.91
N HIS A 505 21.65 -23.36 15.49
CA HIS A 505 20.61 -24.10 14.76
C HIS A 505 19.61 -23.16 14.08
N LYS A 506 19.43 -21.93 14.60
CA LYS A 506 18.64 -20.87 13.93
C LYS A 506 19.27 -20.50 12.59
N ASN A 507 20.57 -20.20 12.58
CA ASN A 507 21.30 -19.90 11.34
C ASN A 507 21.27 -21.09 10.39
N MET A 508 21.45 -22.31 10.92
CA MET A 508 21.44 -23.54 10.13
C MET A 508 20.08 -23.76 9.44
N TYR A 509 18.97 -23.59 10.17
CA TYR A 509 17.63 -23.64 9.61
C TYR A 509 17.45 -22.59 8.52
N MET A 510 17.74 -21.33 8.83
CA MET A 510 17.53 -20.19 7.93
C MET A 510 18.32 -20.33 6.64
N ALA A 511 19.59 -20.76 6.71
CA ALA A 511 20.42 -21.02 5.54
C ALA A 511 19.86 -22.17 4.68
N LEU A 512 19.58 -23.33 5.29
CA LEU A 512 19.10 -24.51 4.55
C LEU A 512 17.69 -24.30 3.99
N ALA A 513 16.82 -23.60 4.72
CA ALA A 513 15.50 -23.21 4.23
C ALA A 513 15.60 -22.28 3.02
N SER A 514 16.48 -21.28 3.08
CA SER A 514 16.76 -20.37 1.97
C SER A 514 17.28 -21.12 0.73
N LEU A 515 18.22 -22.05 0.93
CA LEU A 515 18.74 -22.90 -0.15
C LEU A 515 17.67 -23.83 -0.72
N ASN A 516 16.75 -24.32 0.11
CA ASN A 516 15.65 -25.16 -0.34
C ASN A 516 14.63 -24.37 -1.19
N MET A 517 14.20 -23.19 -0.72
CA MET A 517 13.29 -22.29 -1.45
C MET A 517 13.86 -21.88 -2.81
N THR A 518 15.15 -21.54 -2.84
CA THR A 518 15.84 -21.12 -4.07
C THR A 518 16.26 -22.28 -4.98
N SER A 519 15.91 -23.52 -4.64
CA SER A 519 16.33 -24.74 -5.37
C SER A 519 17.85 -24.89 -5.48
N LYS A 520 18.61 -24.34 -4.53
CA LYS A 520 20.07 -24.37 -4.45
C LYS A 520 20.64 -25.36 -3.43
N LEU A 521 19.78 -26.04 -2.66
CA LEU A 521 20.22 -27.04 -1.69
C LEU A 521 21.00 -28.20 -2.33
N GLY A 522 20.65 -28.58 -3.57
CA GLY A 522 21.41 -29.59 -4.32
C GLY A 522 22.77 -29.10 -4.84
N ASP A 523 22.87 -27.82 -5.22
CA ASP A 523 24.15 -27.21 -5.56
C ASP A 523 25.08 -27.21 -4.34
N PHE A 524 24.52 -26.85 -3.17
CA PHE A 524 25.23 -26.87 -1.90
C PHE A 524 25.67 -28.29 -1.51
N GLU A 525 24.78 -29.30 -1.58
CA GLU A 525 25.10 -30.70 -1.26
C GLU A 525 26.27 -31.25 -2.11
N ASN A 526 26.38 -30.84 -3.37
CA ASN A 526 27.47 -31.25 -4.25
C ASN A 526 28.85 -30.78 -3.74
N ALA A 527 28.90 -29.65 -3.04
CA ALA A 527 30.11 -29.10 -2.43
C ALA A 527 30.28 -29.51 -0.95
N HIS A 528 29.17 -29.80 -0.26
CA HIS A 528 29.06 -29.87 1.20
C HIS A 528 28.27 -31.11 1.64
N ASN A 529 28.84 -31.96 2.50
CA ASN A 529 28.13 -33.14 3.00
C ASN A 529 27.06 -32.72 4.03
N LEU A 530 25.79 -33.06 3.79
CA LEU A 530 24.68 -32.70 4.68
C LEU A 530 24.50 -33.64 5.90
N ASN A 531 25.07 -34.85 5.87
CA ASN A 531 24.90 -35.82 6.97
C ASN A 531 25.45 -35.35 8.33
N PRO A 532 26.60 -34.67 8.42
CA PRO A 532 27.13 -34.20 9.69
C PRO A 532 26.23 -33.17 10.39
N TYR A 533 25.45 -32.38 9.64
CA TYR A 533 24.49 -31.44 10.22
C TYR A 533 23.42 -32.17 11.05
N ILE A 534 22.93 -33.33 10.57
CA ILE A 534 22.00 -34.19 11.33
C ILE A 534 22.66 -34.68 12.62
N SER A 535 23.87 -35.25 12.55
CA SER A 535 24.54 -35.74 13.76
C SER A 535 24.84 -34.61 14.73
N ASN A 536 25.24 -33.43 14.25
CA ASN A 536 25.53 -32.28 15.10
C ASN A 536 24.29 -31.80 15.87
N ILE A 537 23.12 -31.79 15.22
CA ILE A 537 21.87 -31.46 15.90
C ILE A 537 21.55 -32.51 16.95
N ILE A 538 21.58 -33.81 16.60
CA ILE A 538 21.27 -34.90 17.54
C ILE A 538 22.22 -34.87 18.75
N ASP A 539 23.51 -34.69 18.52
CA ASP A 539 24.54 -34.69 19.56
C ASP A 539 24.52 -33.40 20.41
N SER A 540 23.84 -32.34 19.96
CA SER A 540 23.62 -31.12 20.74
C SER A 540 22.51 -31.23 21.79
N GLN A 541 21.79 -32.37 21.83
CA GLN A 541 20.78 -32.63 22.84
C GLN A 541 21.40 -32.84 24.22
N PHE A 542 20.95 -32.08 25.20
CA PHE A 542 21.48 -32.12 26.55
C PHE A 542 20.82 -33.22 27.38
N LEU A 543 21.55 -34.29 27.68
CA LEU A 543 21.02 -35.50 28.32
C LEU A 543 21.51 -35.75 29.75
N ASP A 544 21.93 -34.69 30.46
CA ASP A 544 22.28 -34.80 31.88
C ASP A 544 21.04 -34.59 32.77
N GLY A 545 20.50 -35.69 33.32
CA GLY A 545 19.26 -35.69 34.10
C GLY A 545 19.32 -34.98 35.47
N GLY A 546 20.47 -34.40 35.85
CA GLY A 546 20.61 -33.61 37.08
C GLY A 546 20.13 -32.16 36.99
N TYR A 547 19.72 -31.72 35.80
CA TYR A 547 19.51 -30.31 35.44
C TYR A 547 18.08 -30.04 34.97
N SER A 548 17.61 -28.79 35.14
CA SER A 548 16.24 -28.39 34.77
C SER A 548 15.99 -28.44 33.26
N ASN A 549 17.03 -28.13 32.46
CA ASN A 549 16.94 -28.11 31.00
C ASN A 549 17.24 -29.47 30.33
N TYR A 550 17.18 -30.58 31.09
CA TYR A 550 17.35 -31.94 30.57
C TYR A 550 16.40 -32.21 29.40
N GLY A 551 16.98 -32.58 28.25
CA GLY A 551 16.29 -32.96 27.02
C GLY A 551 16.25 -31.88 25.95
N GLY A 552 16.46 -30.60 26.30
CA GLY A 552 16.55 -29.50 25.35
C GLY A 552 17.82 -29.55 24.51
N LEU A 553 17.85 -28.78 23.42
CA LEU A 553 19.00 -28.69 22.53
C LEU A 553 19.79 -27.40 22.76
N LEU A 554 21.11 -27.54 22.76
CA LEU A 554 22.05 -26.41 22.74
C LEU A 554 21.97 -25.67 21.40
N PRO A 555 22.35 -24.37 21.35
CA PRO A 555 22.34 -23.60 20.12
C PRO A 555 23.20 -24.20 19.01
N PHE A 556 24.28 -24.89 19.35
CA PHE A 556 25.18 -25.57 18.42
C PHE A 556 25.97 -26.65 19.19
N LEU A 557 26.57 -27.59 18.47
CA LEU A 557 27.49 -28.57 19.06
C LEU A 557 28.91 -27.97 19.16
N THR A 558 29.67 -28.29 20.20
CA THR A 558 31.13 -28.11 20.21
C THR A 558 31.75 -29.34 20.86
N VAL A 559 32.94 -29.81 20.44
CA VAL A 559 33.60 -30.94 21.14
C VAL A 559 34.16 -30.55 22.50
N THR A 560 34.28 -29.25 22.81
CA THR A 560 34.59 -28.71 24.14
C THR A 560 33.36 -28.00 24.69
N LEU A 561 32.30 -28.76 24.96
CA LEU A 561 31.17 -28.22 25.73
C LEU A 561 31.73 -27.73 27.07
N GLY A 562 31.34 -26.53 27.48
CA GLY A 562 31.71 -25.96 28.79
C GLY A 562 31.24 -26.84 29.95
N SER A 563 31.29 -26.33 31.18
CA SER A 563 30.72 -27.05 32.32
C SER A 563 29.25 -27.45 32.06
N LEU A 564 28.75 -28.47 32.75
CA LEU A 564 27.34 -28.86 32.64
C LEU A 564 26.40 -27.70 33.02
N ASP A 565 26.80 -26.87 33.99
CA ASP A 565 26.09 -25.63 34.34
C ASP A 565 26.05 -24.67 33.14
N TYR A 566 27.19 -24.44 32.48
CA TYR A 566 27.26 -23.61 31.27
C TYR A 566 26.36 -24.15 30.15
N GLN A 567 26.36 -25.47 29.93
CA GLN A 567 25.50 -26.08 28.92
C GLN A 567 24.02 -25.91 29.26
N ASN A 568 23.64 -26.19 30.51
CA ASN A 568 22.27 -26.01 30.98
C ASN A 568 21.77 -24.58 30.73
N ASP A 569 22.60 -23.57 31.01
CA ASP A 569 22.21 -22.17 30.91
C ASP A 569 22.21 -21.63 29.46
N LYS A 570 22.67 -22.43 28.49
CA LYS A 570 22.64 -22.14 27.05
C LYS A 570 21.43 -22.75 26.34
N ILE A 571 20.57 -23.48 27.05
CA ILE A 571 19.40 -24.12 26.45
C ILE A 571 18.23 -23.16 26.44
N PHE A 572 17.79 -22.81 25.23
CA PHE A 572 16.58 -22.03 24.98
C PHE A 572 15.67 -22.83 24.04
N ILE A 573 14.36 -22.76 24.28
CA ILE A 573 13.38 -23.47 23.45
C ILE A 573 13.46 -23.05 21.97
N GLU A 574 13.85 -21.80 21.69
CA GLU A 574 14.12 -21.29 20.34
C GLU A 574 15.11 -22.19 19.57
N TYR A 575 16.23 -22.57 20.20
CA TYR A 575 17.23 -23.42 19.56
C TYR A 575 16.76 -24.86 19.38
N SER A 576 15.93 -25.35 20.29
CA SER A 576 15.26 -26.65 20.11
C SER A 576 14.25 -26.61 18.95
N TYR A 577 13.51 -25.52 18.79
CA TYR A 577 12.59 -25.32 17.68
C TYR A 577 13.32 -25.33 16.34
N TYR A 578 14.36 -24.50 16.19
CA TYR A 578 15.10 -24.44 14.94
C TYR A 578 15.89 -25.72 14.64
N ALA A 579 16.37 -26.44 15.66
CA ALA A 579 16.94 -27.77 15.48
C ALA A 579 15.93 -28.74 14.86
N ILE A 580 14.70 -28.80 15.39
CA ILE A 580 13.63 -29.66 14.85
C ILE A 580 13.26 -29.23 13.42
N LYS A 581 13.09 -27.93 13.18
CA LYS A 581 12.83 -27.39 11.83
C LYS A 581 13.93 -27.75 10.83
N THR A 582 15.19 -27.73 11.25
CA THR A 582 16.33 -28.11 10.42
C THR A 582 16.31 -29.60 10.10
N LEU A 583 16.03 -30.44 11.09
CA LEU A 583 15.90 -31.89 10.88
C LEU A 583 14.78 -32.21 9.89
N GLU A 584 13.63 -31.53 9.95
CA GLU A 584 12.53 -31.69 9.00
C GLU A 584 12.99 -31.47 7.54
N ILE A 585 13.69 -30.37 7.26
CA ILE A 585 14.25 -30.08 5.93
C ILE A 585 15.23 -31.17 5.48
N LEU A 586 16.15 -31.56 6.36
CA LEU A 586 17.20 -32.53 6.03
C LEU A 586 16.64 -33.93 5.78
N VAL A 587 15.68 -34.41 6.58
CA VAL A 587 15.10 -35.76 6.38
C VAL A 587 14.21 -35.82 5.14
N GLU A 588 13.51 -34.73 4.82
CA GLU A 588 12.72 -34.62 3.60
C GLU A 588 13.63 -34.65 2.36
N TYR A 589 14.63 -33.76 2.33
CA TYR A 589 15.56 -33.64 1.21
C TYR A 589 16.38 -34.93 0.97
N LEU A 590 16.89 -35.55 2.04
CA LEU A 590 17.68 -36.79 1.95
C LEU A 590 16.82 -38.07 1.83
N GLY A 591 15.49 -37.97 1.88
CA GLY A 591 14.59 -39.12 1.78
C GLY A 591 14.70 -40.10 2.95
N LEU A 592 14.96 -39.61 4.17
CA LEU A 592 15.15 -40.41 5.38
C LEU A 592 13.85 -40.73 6.13
N GLY A 593 12.72 -40.15 5.68
CA GLY A 593 11.41 -40.34 6.31
C GLY A 593 11.08 -39.23 7.30
N ASN A 594 10.50 -39.58 8.46
CA ASN A 594 10.11 -38.61 9.49
C ASN A 594 11.23 -38.47 10.54
N ILE A 595 11.37 -37.28 11.14
CA ILE A 595 12.33 -36.99 12.22
C ILE A 595 12.22 -37.97 13.40
N THR A 596 11.05 -38.54 13.66
CA THR A 596 10.82 -39.57 14.70
C THR A 596 11.62 -40.87 14.47
N GLY A 597 12.14 -41.09 13.26
CA GLY A 597 13.05 -42.19 12.93
C GLY A 597 14.53 -41.91 13.24
N LEU A 598 14.89 -40.67 13.62
CA LEU A 598 16.25 -40.29 14.01
C LEU A 598 16.55 -40.69 15.46
N SER A 599 17.83 -40.64 15.83
CA SER A 599 18.33 -41.16 17.11
C SER A 599 18.35 -40.19 18.30
N PHE A 600 17.78 -38.98 18.17
CA PHE A 600 17.64 -38.08 19.33
C PHE A 600 16.55 -38.60 20.29
N ASP A 601 16.68 -38.30 21.57
CA ASP A 601 15.75 -38.74 22.61
C ASP A 601 14.49 -37.86 22.65
N GLN A 602 13.47 -38.29 21.91
CA GLN A 602 12.17 -37.60 21.84
C GLN A 602 11.47 -37.50 23.21
N ASN A 603 11.65 -38.49 24.08
CA ASN A 603 11.04 -38.49 25.41
C ASN A 603 11.73 -37.47 26.32
N ALA A 604 13.06 -37.34 26.22
CA ALA A 604 13.80 -36.32 26.94
C ALA A 604 13.37 -34.91 26.47
N LEU A 605 13.28 -34.66 25.15
CA LEU A 605 12.84 -33.36 24.64
C LEU A 605 11.38 -33.03 25.01
N SER A 606 10.49 -34.02 24.99
CA SER A 606 9.12 -33.84 25.50
C SER A 606 9.11 -33.53 27.01
N THR A 607 9.97 -34.20 27.80
CA THR A 607 10.11 -33.95 29.24
C THR A 607 10.61 -32.52 29.50
N TYR A 608 11.58 -32.03 28.73
CA TYR A 608 12.05 -30.65 28.79
C TYR A 608 10.89 -29.67 28.64
N ILE A 609 10.07 -29.86 27.59
CA ILE A 609 8.93 -28.99 27.33
C ILE A 609 7.93 -29.02 28.49
N HIS A 610 7.52 -30.21 28.92
CA HIS A 610 6.53 -30.38 29.99
C HIS A 610 6.97 -29.81 31.33
N ASN A 611 8.26 -29.88 31.66
CA ASN A 611 8.79 -29.29 32.90
C ASN A 611 8.69 -27.76 32.93
N HIS A 612 8.60 -27.12 31.76
CA HIS A 612 8.50 -25.67 31.60
C HIS A 612 7.08 -25.18 31.29
N ILE A 613 6.11 -26.09 31.18
CA ILE A 613 4.69 -25.71 31.05
C ILE A 613 4.19 -25.18 32.39
N VAL A 614 3.64 -23.98 32.37
CA VAL A 614 2.86 -23.41 33.47
C VAL A 614 1.39 -23.61 33.15
N GLU A 615 0.69 -24.32 34.02
CA GLU A 615 -0.74 -24.59 33.90
C GLU A 615 -1.47 -24.17 35.18
N ASP A 616 -2.40 -23.22 35.06
CA ASP A 616 -3.31 -22.83 36.15
C ASP A 616 -4.75 -23.27 35.87
N SER A 617 -5.73 -22.74 36.62
CA SER A 617 -7.14 -23.07 36.43
C SER A 617 -7.73 -22.60 35.09
N SER A 618 -7.07 -21.67 34.41
CA SER A 618 -7.55 -20.93 33.24
C SER A 618 -6.58 -20.95 32.05
N ASN A 619 -5.26 -20.94 32.28
CA ASN A 619 -4.25 -20.71 31.26
C ASN A 619 -3.20 -21.83 31.22
N LEU A 620 -2.64 -22.07 30.03
CA LEU A 620 -1.50 -22.96 29.81
C LEU A 620 -0.53 -22.30 28.81
N TYR A 621 0.74 -22.19 29.18
CA TYR A 621 1.79 -21.63 28.33
C TYR A 621 3.17 -22.20 28.70
N PHE A 622 4.16 -22.02 27.81
CA PHE A 622 5.55 -22.34 28.10
C PHE A 622 6.22 -21.16 28.81
N SER A 623 6.80 -21.40 29.97
CA SER A 623 7.60 -20.41 30.71
C SER A 623 9.10 -20.67 30.49
N PRO A 624 9.84 -19.71 29.90
CA PRO A 624 11.28 -19.82 29.76
C PRO A 624 12.05 -19.43 31.04
N GLU A 625 11.35 -19.12 32.14
CA GLU A 625 11.88 -18.70 33.46
C GLU A 625 12.62 -17.36 33.52
N TYR A 626 13.22 -16.88 32.42
CA TYR A 626 13.98 -15.63 32.38
C TYR A 626 13.14 -14.37 32.06
N THR A 627 11.89 -14.52 31.63
CA THR A 627 11.02 -13.39 31.29
C THR A 627 9.54 -13.70 31.56
N THR A 628 8.78 -12.64 31.82
CA THR A 628 7.31 -12.66 31.91
C THR A 628 6.64 -11.82 30.82
N LEU A 629 7.40 -11.38 29.80
CA LEU A 629 6.87 -10.56 28.72
C LEU A 629 5.92 -11.38 27.84
N PRO A 630 4.66 -10.93 27.64
CA PRO A 630 3.66 -11.67 26.89
C PRO A 630 4.12 -12.10 25.48
N GLU A 631 4.83 -11.24 24.75
CA GLU A 631 5.36 -11.53 23.42
C GLU A 631 6.39 -12.68 23.39
N VAL A 632 7.23 -12.80 24.42
CA VAL A 632 8.22 -13.90 24.51
C VAL A 632 7.55 -15.18 24.99
N LEU A 633 6.58 -15.09 25.91
CA LEU A 633 5.78 -16.24 26.33
C LEU A 633 4.96 -16.80 25.16
N MET A 634 4.39 -15.94 24.32
CA MET A 634 3.62 -16.34 23.13
C MET A 634 4.50 -17.09 22.11
N GLU A 635 5.67 -16.53 21.77
CA GLU A 635 6.66 -17.17 20.89
C GLU A 635 7.12 -18.53 21.41
N ASN A 636 7.52 -18.60 22.69
CA ASN A 636 8.03 -19.84 23.26
C ASN A 636 6.93 -20.91 23.42
N THR A 637 5.68 -20.49 23.65
CA THR A 637 4.52 -21.39 23.64
C THR A 637 4.29 -21.95 22.24
N TYR A 638 4.38 -21.12 21.20
CA TYR A 638 4.34 -21.57 19.80
C TYR A 638 5.45 -22.59 19.51
N HIS A 639 6.70 -22.30 19.90
CA HIS A 639 7.84 -23.20 19.73
C HIS A 639 7.61 -24.57 20.38
N ALA A 640 7.14 -24.58 21.64
CA ALA A 640 6.83 -25.81 22.37
C ALA A 640 5.74 -26.64 21.68
N ILE A 641 4.63 -26.00 21.27
CA ILE A 641 3.54 -26.67 20.55
C ILE A 641 4.03 -27.26 19.23
N TYR A 642 4.82 -26.50 18.46
CA TYR A 642 5.35 -26.95 17.19
C TYR A 642 6.21 -28.20 17.37
N ILE A 643 7.17 -28.19 18.30
CA ILE A 643 8.07 -29.32 18.56
C ILE A 643 7.26 -30.58 18.94
N LEU A 644 6.29 -30.46 19.86
CA LEU A 644 5.45 -31.58 20.26
C LEU A 644 4.64 -32.15 19.09
N LYS A 645 4.09 -31.29 18.21
CA LYS A 645 3.36 -31.73 17.03
C LYS A 645 4.26 -32.42 16.00
N SER A 646 5.46 -31.88 15.75
CA SER A 646 6.43 -32.50 14.82
C SER A 646 6.89 -33.88 15.27
N MET A 647 6.95 -34.14 16.58
CA MET A 647 7.25 -35.46 17.13
C MET A 647 6.02 -36.39 17.26
N GLY A 648 4.80 -35.89 17.02
CA GLY A 648 3.57 -36.64 17.26
C GLY A 648 3.27 -36.90 18.75
N LEU A 649 3.75 -36.01 19.63
CA LEU A 649 3.66 -36.10 21.10
C LEU A 649 2.85 -34.94 21.71
N PHE A 650 2.00 -34.28 20.93
CA PHE A 650 1.17 -33.17 21.42
C PHE A 650 0.01 -33.68 22.27
N ASP A 651 -0.03 -33.27 23.54
CA ASP A 651 -1.02 -33.66 24.56
C ASP A 651 -1.43 -32.51 25.51
N LEU A 652 -1.13 -31.26 25.16
CA LEU A 652 -1.45 -30.07 25.96
C LEU A 652 -2.94 -29.65 25.86
N ASP A 653 -3.47 -28.99 26.90
CA ASP A 653 -4.86 -28.51 26.94
C ASP A 653 -5.10 -27.29 26.03
N GLU A 654 -5.68 -27.55 24.86
CA GLU A 654 -6.01 -26.55 23.84
C GLU A 654 -6.94 -25.42 24.34
N VAL A 655 -7.86 -25.70 25.26
CA VAL A 655 -8.79 -24.68 25.80
C VAL A 655 -8.03 -23.71 26.69
N LYS A 656 -7.12 -24.20 27.52
CA LYS A 656 -6.28 -23.35 28.37
C LYS A 656 -5.25 -22.56 27.56
N ILE A 657 -4.72 -23.13 26.48
CA ILE A 657 -3.88 -22.39 25.52
C ILE A 657 -4.70 -21.26 24.87
N MET A 658 -5.91 -21.54 24.38
CA MET A 658 -6.78 -20.53 23.79
C MET A 658 -7.09 -19.38 24.76
N ASN A 659 -7.35 -19.70 26.03
CA ASN A 659 -7.55 -18.69 27.08
C ASN A 659 -6.28 -17.85 27.30
N PHE A 660 -5.10 -18.49 27.39
CA PHE A 660 -3.83 -17.78 27.53
C PHE A 660 -3.61 -16.81 26.36
N VAL A 661 -3.77 -17.29 25.12
CA VAL A 661 -3.62 -16.48 23.92
C VAL A 661 -4.59 -15.29 23.98
N SER A 662 -5.89 -15.56 24.14
CA SER A 662 -6.93 -14.51 24.12
C SER A 662 -6.75 -13.42 25.19
N ASN A 663 -6.20 -13.78 26.35
CA ASN A 663 -5.97 -12.84 27.45
C ASN A 663 -4.67 -12.02 27.31
N ASN A 664 -3.78 -12.37 26.38
CA ASN A 664 -2.43 -11.81 26.27
C ASN A 664 -2.10 -11.27 24.87
N ILE A 665 -3.10 -11.09 23.99
CA ILE A 665 -2.89 -10.42 22.71
C ILE A 665 -2.57 -8.94 22.96
N ASN A 666 -1.42 -8.50 22.46
CA ASN A 666 -0.98 -7.11 22.52
C ASN A 666 -0.89 -6.52 21.09
N TYR A 667 -1.90 -5.73 20.72
CA TYR A 667 -1.97 -5.05 19.42
C TYR A 667 -1.02 -3.85 19.28
N SER A 668 -0.11 -3.61 20.23
CA SER A 668 0.98 -2.65 20.08
C SER A 668 2.30 -3.31 19.66
N ASN A 669 2.36 -4.64 19.58
CA ASN A 669 3.57 -5.43 19.31
C ASN A 669 3.28 -6.53 18.28
N ILE A 670 3.89 -6.40 17.09
CA ILE A 670 3.60 -7.30 15.96
C ILE A 670 4.08 -8.73 16.20
N LYS A 671 5.13 -8.93 17.00
CA LYS A 671 5.61 -10.27 17.39
C LYS A 671 4.57 -11.03 18.20
N ASN A 672 3.95 -10.36 19.17
CA ASN A 672 2.89 -10.96 19.99
C ASN A 672 1.70 -11.40 19.12
N VAL A 673 1.22 -10.49 18.25
CA VAL A 673 0.12 -10.76 17.32
C VAL A 673 0.47 -11.92 16.38
N TYR A 674 1.68 -11.93 15.82
CA TYR A 674 2.12 -12.99 14.91
C TYR A 674 2.11 -14.36 15.57
N PHE A 675 2.67 -14.51 16.76
CA PHE A 675 2.71 -15.81 17.43
C PHE A 675 1.32 -16.23 17.97
N ALA A 676 0.46 -15.30 18.36
CA ALA A 676 -0.95 -15.59 18.66
C ALA A 676 -1.67 -16.17 17.42
N TYR A 677 -1.46 -15.53 16.26
CA TYR A 677 -1.95 -16.01 14.96
C TYR A 677 -1.39 -17.40 14.59
N ARG A 678 -0.09 -17.62 14.74
CA ARG A 678 0.53 -18.92 14.44
C ARG A 678 0.05 -20.04 15.36
N ILE A 679 -0.17 -19.77 16.65
CA ILE A 679 -0.78 -20.76 17.57
C ILE A 679 -2.20 -21.09 17.14
N SER A 680 -3.01 -20.06 16.83
CA SER A 680 -4.39 -20.22 16.37
C SER A 680 -4.46 -21.14 15.15
N LYS A 681 -3.59 -20.94 14.16
CA LYS A 681 -3.51 -21.77 12.95
C LYS A 681 -2.95 -23.16 13.21
N LEU A 682 -1.91 -23.27 14.02
CA LEU A 682 -1.27 -24.55 14.30
C LEU A 682 -2.21 -25.51 15.04
N LEU A 683 -3.12 -24.99 15.87
CA LEU A 683 -4.06 -25.77 16.69
C LEU A 683 -5.52 -25.70 16.21
N ASP A 684 -5.82 -24.97 15.13
CA ASP A 684 -7.20 -24.74 14.65
C ASP A 684 -8.12 -24.14 15.75
N LEU A 685 -7.56 -23.21 16.54
CA LEU A 685 -8.29 -22.53 17.61
C LEU A 685 -9.05 -21.32 17.06
N ALA A 686 -10.26 -21.09 17.55
CA ALA A 686 -11.06 -19.90 17.24
C ALA A 686 -10.61 -18.68 18.09
N VAL A 687 -9.34 -18.28 17.98
CA VAL A 687 -8.81 -17.09 18.67
C VAL A 687 -9.45 -15.84 18.06
N PRO A 688 -10.06 -14.93 18.85
CA PRO A 688 -10.74 -13.75 18.33
C PRO A 688 -9.73 -12.63 18.00
N LEU A 689 -8.88 -12.85 16.99
CA LEU A 689 -8.00 -11.80 16.49
C LEU A 689 -8.85 -10.67 15.88
N ASP A 690 -8.76 -9.47 16.46
CA ASP A 690 -9.30 -8.25 15.86
C ASP A 690 -8.43 -7.81 14.68
N TYR A 691 -8.82 -8.26 13.49
CA TYR A 691 -8.11 -7.95 12.24
C TYR A 691 -8.10 -6.45 11.90
N ASN A 692 -9.03 -5.65 12.41
CA ASN A 692 -8.97 -4.19 12.24
C ASN A 692 -7.79 -3.61 13.03
N LEU A 693 -7.59 -4.07 14.27
CA LEU A 693 -6.44 -3.67 15.09
C LEU A 693 -5.12 -4.23 14.53
N VAL A 694 -5.12 -5.43 13.93
CA VAL A 694 -3.93 -5.95 13.22
C VAL A 694 -3.60 -5.07 12.02
N ASN A 695 -4.57 -4.73 11.17
CA ASN A 695 -4.33 -3.85 10.03
C ASN A 695 -3.84 -2.47 10.49
N ALA A 696 -4.46 -1.89 11.53
CA ALA A 696 -4.04 -0.63 12.14
C ALA A 696 -2.60 -0.70 12.66
N LEU A 697 -2.22 -1.80 13.32
CA LEU A 697 -0.87 -2.04 13.80
C LEU A 697 0.13 -2.07 12.64
N VAL A 698 -0.14 -2.85 11.58
CA VAL A 698 0.74 -2.96 10.39
C VAL A 698 0.98 -1.58 9.77
N GLY A 699 -0.06 -0.78 9.57
CA GLY A 699 0.10 0.59 9.06
C GLY A 699 0.84 1.51 10.03
N THR A 700 0.61 1.36 11.34
CA THR A 700 1.26 2.19 12.35
C THR A 700 2.76 1.91 12.43
N ILE A 701 3.18 0.64 12.34
CA ILE A 701 4.59 0.23 12.46
C ILE A 701 5.35 0.35 11.13
N TYR A 702 4.68 0.54 10.00
CA TYR A 702 5.34 0.83 8.73
C TYR A 702 5.96 2.23 8.74
N LEU A 703 7.10 2.37 8.05
CA LEU A 703 7.76 3.64 7.78
C LEU A 703 8.25 3.66 6.34
N GLU A 704 7.60 4.50 5.54
CA GLU A 704 7.85 4.68 4.10
C GLU A 704 9.28 5.13 3.81
N GLU A 705 9.84 6.08 4.59
CA GLU A 705 11.23 6.58 4.40
C GLU A 705 12.30 5.48 4.47
N MET A 706 12.01 4.37 5.16
CA MET A 706 12.95 3.26 5.36
C MET A 706 12.52 2.00 4.61
N SER A 707 11.37 2.01 3.92
CA SER A 707 10.75 0.81 3.33
C SER A 707 10.78 -0.38 4.31
N GLY A 708 10.28 -0.18 5.54
CA GLY A 708 10.42 -1.18 6.59
C GLY A 708 9.43 -1.05 7.75
N TYR A 709 9.44 -2.05 8.63
CA TYR A 709 8.53 -2.13 9.77
C TYR A 709 9.27 -2.09 11.11
N PHE A 710 8.69 -1.35 12.06
CA PHE A 710 9.06 -1.43 13.47
C PHE A 710 8.42 -2.63 14.16
N LEU A 711 9.03 -3.10 15.25
CA LEU A 711 8.49 -4.17 16.10
C LEU A 711 7.22 -3.73 16.85
N THR A 712 7.16 -2.45 17.21
CA THR A 712 6.16 -1.88 18.12
C THR A 712 5.71 -0.50 17.66
N THR A 713 4.54 -0.07 18.12
CA THR A 713 3.96 1.25 17.78
C THR A 713 4.75 2.44 18.31
N ASP A 714 5.66 2.25 19.28
CA ASP A 714 6.55 3.30 19.78
C ASP A 714 7.77 3.56 18.88
N LYS A 715 7.93 2.79 17.79
CA LYS A 715 8.95 2.95 16.75
C LYS A 715 10.40 3.03 17.27
N LYS A 716 10.71 2.31 18.35
CA LYS A 716 12.07 2.30 18.93
C LYS A 716 12.98 1.23 18.35
N ARG A 717 12.42 0.13 17.86
CA ARG A 717 13.18 -1.03 17.38
C ARG A 717 12.67 -1.46 16.02
N ILE A 718 13.59 -1.51 15.07
CA ILE A 718 13.40 -2.18 13.79
C ILE A 718 13.96 -3.60 13.93
N ASP A 719 13.23 -4.57 13.37
CA ASP A 719 13.65 -5.96 13.37
C ASP A 719 13.29 -6.58 12.02
N GLN A 720 14.28 -7.21 11.39
CA GLN A 720 14.16 -7.70 10.02
C GLN A 720 13.15 -8.86 9.90
N GLU A 721 12.90 -9.60 10.99
CA GLU A 721 11.90 -10.67 11.00
C GLU A 721 10.46 -10.14 10.94
N VAL A 722 10.24 -8.84 11.21
CA VAL A 722 8.91 -8.25 11.14
C VAL A 722 8.35 -8.33 9.72
N LEU A 723 9.20 -8.14 8.70
CA LEU A 723 8.79 -8.29 7.31
C LEU A 723 8.22 -9.70 7.05
N VAL A 724 8.89 -10.74 7.55
CA VAL A 724 8.42 -12.14 7.44
C VAL A 724 7.08 -12.32 8.12
N TRP A 725 6.91 -11.80 9.34
CA TRP A 725 5.69 -11.95 10.11
C TRP A 725 4.49 -11.26 9.46
N VAL A 726 4.69 -10.02 8.99
CA VAL A 726 3.67 -9.25 8.29
C VAL A 726 3.32 -9.94 6.97
N ALA A 727 4.32 -10.25 6.14
CA ALA A 727 4.14 -10.94 4.86
C ALA A 727 3.38 -12.27 4.99
N ASP A 728 3.73 -13.09 5.98
CA ASP A 728 3.07 -14.38 6.22
C ASP A 728 1.61 -14.19 6.68
N MET A 729 1.31 -13.23 7.55
CA MET A 729 -0.09 -12.95 7.93
C MET A 729 -0.88 -12.40 6.74
N VAL A 730 -0.30 -11.45 6.00
CA VAL A 730 -0.94 -10.83 4.84
C VAL A 730 -1.31 -11.87 3.82
N LYS A 731 -0.34 -12.64 3.34
CA LYS A 731 -0.55 -13.55 2.22
C LYS A 731 -1.50 -14.71 2.52
N ASN A 732 -1.58 -15.14 3.78
CA ASN A 732 -2.43 -16.28 4.15
C ASN A 732 -3.85 -15.87 4.51
N ASP A 733 -4.04 -14.75 5.22
CA ASP A 733 -5.33 -14.44 5.84
C ASP A 733 -5.73 -12.97 5.77
N LEU A 734 -4.78 -12.03 5.67
CA LEU A 734 -5.16 -10.62 5.67
C LEU A 734 -5.49 -10.04 4.28
N GLU A 735 -4.88 -10.55 3.21
CA GLU A 735 -5.14 -10.14 1.83
C GLU A 735 -6.58 -10.45 1.37
N PHE A 736 -7.20 -11.50 1.94
CA PHE A 736 -8.53 -11.96 1.54
C PHE A 736 -9.65 -11.23 2.28
N THR A 737 -10.02 -10.07 1.73
CA THR A 737 -11.26 -9.35 2.10
C THR A 737 -12.45 -9.95 1.36
N GLU A 738 -13.35 -10.63 2.07
CA GLU A 738 -14.70 -10.89 1.56
C GLU A 738 -15.64 -9.79 2.07
N ILE A 739 -16.50 -9.29 1.20
CA ILE A 739 -17.62 -8.44 1.55
C ILE A 739 -18.82 -8.82 0.69
N SER A 740 -19.96 -9.03 1.32
CA SER A 740 -21.23 -9.29 0.65
C SER A 740 -22.33 -8.46 1.30
N ILE A 741 -23.27 -8.02 0.47
CA ILE A 741 -24.49 -7.33 0.91
C ILE A 741 -25.67 -8.19 0.50
N ASP A 742 -26.46 -8.66 1.47
CA ASP A 742 -27.66 -9.45 1.24
C ASP A 742 -28.91 -8.64 1.59
N LEU A 743 -29.89 -8.62 0.68
CA LEU A 743 -31.20 -8.06 0.98
C LEU A 743 -31.99 -9.01 1.88
N LEU A 744 -32.41 -8.55 3.06
CA LEU A 744 -33.23 -9.35 3.99
C LEU A 744 -34.72 -9.08 3.81
N SER A 745 -35.12 -7.82 3.64
CA SER A 745 -36.51 -7.46 3.37
C SER A 745 -36.64 -6.10 2.68
N LEU A 746 -37.50 -6.06 1.66
CA LEU A 746 -37.99 -4.87 0.99
C LEU A 746 -39.38 -5.20 0.44
N SER A 747 -40.32 -4.26 0.52
CA SER A 747 -41.67 -4.43 -0.03
C SER A 747 -42.14 -3.12 -0.66
N ASP A 748 -43.00 -3.26 -1.67
CA ASP A 748 -43.74 -2.14 -2.24
C ASP A 748 -44.62 -1.49 -1.16
N CYS A 749 -44.92 -0.21 -1.31
CA CYS A 749 -45.67 0.56 -0.32
C CYS A 749 -46.67 1.53 -0.94
N GLU A 750 -47.67 1.89 -0.16
CA GLU A 750 -48.73 2.81 -0.57
C GLU A 750 -48.25 4.28 -0.51
N PHE A 751 -48.79 5.13 -1.38
CA PHE A 751 -48.50 6.56 -1.44
C PHE A 751 -48.72 7.24 -0.08
N LEU A 752 -47.73 8.01 0.38
CA LEU A 752 -47.69 8.67 1.70
C LEU A 752 -47.82 7.73 2.91
N SER A 753 -47.62 6.42 2.73
CA SER A 753 -47.58 5.47 3.85
C SER A 753 -46.32 5.65 4.71
N THR A 754 -46.43 5.24 5.99
CA THR A 754 -45.35 5.32 6.99
C THR A 754 -45.06 3.96 7.60
N GLY A 755 -43.80 3.71 7.98
CA GLY A 755 -43.33 2.47 8.57
C GLY A 755 -42.66 1.52 7.57
N GLN A 756 -42.49 1.93 6.32
CA GLN A 756 -41.80 1.14 5.31
C GLN A 756 -40.29 1.23 5.54
N ASN A 757 -39.59 0.10 5.44
CA ASN A 757 -38.14 0.08 5.56
C ASN A 757 -37.50 -0.92 4.59
N ILE A 758 -36.22 -0.69 4.32
CA ILE A 758 -35.32 -1.69 3.76
C ILE A 758 -34.48 -2.27 4.90
N THR A 759 -34.36 -3.60 4.93
CA THR A 759 -33.44 -4.32 5.82
C THR A 759 -32.44 -5.10 4.98
N PHE A 760 -31.15 -4.89 5.25
CA PHE A 760 -30.06 -5.56 4.56
C PHE A 760 -28.97 -6.00 5.54
N LEU A 761 -28.18 -6.98 5.13
CA LEU A 761 -27.09 -7.56 5.89
C LEU A 761 -25.77 -7.28 5.15
N ILE A 762 -24.80 -6.68 5.82
CA ILE A 762 -23.41 -6.65 5.36
C ILE A 762 -22.66 -7.75 6.10
N ASN A 763 -22.05 -8.67 5.36
CA ASN A 763 -21.14 -9.66 5.89
C ASN A 763 -19.74 -9.39 5.34
N SER A 764 -18.78 -9.06 6.20
CA SER A 764 -17.42 -8.78 5.76
C SER A 764 -16.36 -9.36 6.69
N THR A 765 -15.20 -9.72 6.14
CA THR A 765 -14.01 -10.12 6.93
C THR A 765 -13.51 -9.01 7.85
N TYR A 766 -13.68 -7.74 7.43
CA TYR A 766 -13.19 -6.56 8.14
C TYR A 766 -14.34 -5.61 8.48
N GLY A 767 -14.08 -4.65 9.37
CA GLY A 767 -14.95 -3.49 9.49
C GLY A 767 -14.86 -2.58 8.26
N GLY A 768 -15.73 -1.59 8.18
CA GLY A 768 -15.77 -0.66 7.07
C GLY A 768 -16.93 0.33 7.19
N ALA A 769 -17.27 0.96 6.07
CA ALA A 769 -18.40 1.88 5.98
C ALA A 769 -19.27 1.56 4.77
N TYR A 770 -20.56 1.85 4.87
CA TYR A 770 -21.48 1.78 3.74
C TYR A 770 -22.18 3.10 3.49
N GLU A 771 -22.58 3.29 2.23
CA GLU A 771 -23.42 4.35 1.74
C GLU A 771 -24.67 3.73 1.10
N LEU A 772 -25.85 4.26 1.46
CA LEU A 772 -27.13 3.89 0.86
C LEU A 772 -27.66 5.10 0.08
N GLN A 773 -27.92 4.90 -1.20
CA GLN A 773 -28.48 5.89 -2.11
C GLN A 773 -29.88 5.48 -2.55
N ILE A 774 -30.78 6.46 -2.69
CA ILE A 774 -32.11 6.31 -3.27
C ILE A 774 -32.21 7.26 -4.46
N ASP A 775 -32.48 6.72 -5.66
CA ASP A 775 -32.52 7.44 -6.94
C ASP A 775 -31.26 8.30 -7.22
N GLY A 776 -30.10 7.77 -6.83
CA GLY A 776 -28.80 8.43 -7.01
C GLY A 776 -28.48 9.52 -5.97
N ILE A 777 -29.28 9.67 -4.91
CA ILE A 777 -29.04 10.61 -3.81
C ILE A 777 -28.71 9.85 -2.53
N VAL A 778 -27.64 10.23 -1.83
CA VAL A 778 -27.23 9.63 -0.55
C VAL A 778 -28.32 9.85 0.51
N ALA A 779 -28.92 8.76 0.97
CA ALA A 779 -29.96 8.74 1.99
C ALA A 779 -29.43 8.37 3.38
N ASN A 780 -28.36 7.56 3.46
CA ASN A 780 -27.70 7.21 4.71
C ASN A 780 -26.25 6.76 4.51
N SER A 781 -25.42 6.90 5.55
CA SER A 781 -24.08 6.32 5.61
C SER A 781 -23.73 5.93 7.04
N SER A 782 -23.10 4.78 7.26
CA SER A 782 -22.70 4.32 8.60
C SER A 782 -21.58 3.29 8.54
N ASP A 783 -20.89 3.11 9.67
CA ASP A 783 -19.87 2.10 9.85
C ASP A 783 -20.47 0.71 10.12
N PHE A 784 -19.73 -0.35 9.77
CA PHE A 784 -19.98 -1.74 10.14
C PHE A 784 -18.71 -2.38 10.72
N ILE A 785 -18.86 -3.39 11.59
CA ILE A 785 -17.73 -4.15 12.16
C ILE A 785 -17.49 -5.45 11.37
N ALA A 786 -16.41 -6.17 11.65
CA ALA A 786 -16.20 -7.49 11.04
C ALA A 786 -17.34 -8.47 11.37
N GLY A 787 -17.67 -9.34 10.41
CA GLY A 787 -18.74 -10.31 10.48
C GLY A 787 -20.08 -9.78 9.94
N LYS A 788 -21.17 -10.30 10.51
CA LYS A 788 -22.55 -10.06 10.06
C LYS A 788 -23.19 -8.86 10.76
N ASN A 789 -23.48 -7.81 10.01
CA ASN A 789 -24.09 -6.57 10.49
C ASN A 789 -25.43 -6.35 9.78
N THR A 790 -26.53 -6.24 10.54
CA THR A 790 -27.86 -5.99 9.98
C THR A 790 -28.23 -4.52 10.14
N PHE A 791 -28.69 -3.90 9.05
CA PHE A 791 -29.08 -2.49 9.00
C PHE A 791 -30.55 -2.36 8.58
N VAL A 792 -31.21 -1.34 9.14
CA VAL A 792 -32.60 -0.99 8.83
C VAL A 792 -32.64 0.51 8.49
N HIS A 793 -33.19 0.86 7.34
CA HIS A 793 -33.41 2.25 6.92
C HIS A 793 -34.88 2.48 6.55
N TYR A 794 -35.49 3.52 7.12
CA TYR A 794 -36.90 3.86 6.87
C TYR A 794 -37.06 4.63 5.56
N LEU A 795 -38.02 4.22 4.74
CA LEU A 795 -38.29 4.77 3.40
C LEU A 795 -39.41 5.82 3.40
N ASP A 796 -39.94 6.20 4.57
CA ASP A 796 -41.10 7.08 4.74
C ASP A 796 -40.98 8.45 4.03
N ASN A 797 -39.76 8.96 3.83
CA ASN A 797 -39.53 10.23 3.13
C ASN A 797 -39.53 10.10 1.59
N TYR A 798 -39.77 8.90 1.06
CA TYR A 798 -39.66 8.58 -0.36
C TYR A 798 -40.95 7.95 -0.92
N THR A 799 -42.07 8.05 -0.18
CA THR A 799 -43.38 7.52 -0.55
C THR A 799 -44.32 8.56 -1.16
N ASP A 800 -43.83 9.78 -1.42
CA ASP A 800 -44.58 10.95 -1.91
C ASP A 800 -44.58 11.07 -3.45
N VAL A 801 -43.98 10.11 -4.17
CA VAL A 801 -43.97 10.05 -5.63
C VAL A 801 -44.29 8.62 -6.07
N ILE A 802 -45.35 8.45 -6.86
CA ILE A 802 -45.75 7.15 -7.43
C ILE A 802 -44.74 6.69 -8.49
N GLY A 803 -44.41 5.39 -8.47
CA GLY A 803 -43.54 4.75 -9.45
C GLY A 803 -42.48 3.85 -8.82
N GLU A 804 -41.58 3.34 -9.67
CA GLU A 804 -40.42 2.56 -9.24
C GLU A 804 -39.33 3.48 -8.69
N ARG A 805 -38.77 3.11 -7.53
CA ARG A 805 -37.69 3.83 -6.83
C ARG A 805 -36.47 2.92 -6.74
N PHE A 806 -35.31 3.41 -7.12
CA PHE A 806 -34.06 2.62 -7.15
C PHE A 806 -33.24 2.83 -5.89
N ILE A 807 -32.68 1.74 -5.35
CA ILE A 807 -31.81 1.73 -4.17
C ILE A 807 -30.47 1.13 -4.58
N ASN A 808 -29.39 1.85 -4.30
CA ASN A 808 -28.02 1.35 -4.41
C ASN A 808 -27.38 1.39 -3.02
N ILE A 809 -26.75 0.29 -2.60
CA ILE A 809 -25.95 0.23 -1.38
C ILE A 809 -24.53 -0.13 -1.79
N ASN A 810 -23.57 0.73 -1.45
CA ASN A 810 -22.16 0.47 -1.61
C ASN A 810 -21.51 0.34 -0.22
N ALA A 811 -20.79 -0.74 0.03
CA ALA A 811 -20.06 -0.96 1.27
C ALA A 811 -18.58 -1.20 0.95
N THR A 812 -17.70 -0.48 1.66
CA THR A 812 -16.25 -0.58 1.50
C THR A 812 -15.64 -1.05 2.81
N ALA A 813 -14.95 -2.20 2.78
CA ALA A 813 -14.18 -2.71 3.91
C ALA A 813 -12.87 -1.92 4.08
N ILE A 814 -12.28 -1.94 5.28
CA ILE A 814 -10.99 -1.28 5.60
C ILE A 814 -9.83 -1.76 4.67
N GLY A 815 -9.93 -2.95 4.09
CA GLY A 815 -9.00 -3.45 3.07
C GLY A 815 -9.27 -2.97 1.63
N GLY A 816 -10.13 -1.97 1.43
CA GLY A 816 -10.46 -1.39 0.12
C GLY A 816 -11.42 -2.20 -0.76
N LYS A 817 -11.82 -3.41 -0.33
CA LYS A 817 -12.78 -4.22 -1.07
C LYS A 817 -14.20 -3.65 -0.96
N GLU A 818 -14.85 -3.54 -2.10
CA GLU A 818 -16.22 -3.05 -2.20
C GLU A 818 -17.23 -4.18 -2.44
N GLY A 819 -18.40 -4.04 -1.83
CA GLY A 819 -19.59 -4.84 -2.11
C GLY A 819 -20.74 -3.92 -2.46
N THR A 820 -21.50 -4.27 -3.50
CA THR A 820 -22.63 -3.46 -3.98
C THR A 820 -23.92 -4.27 -4.02
N LEU A 821 -25.05 -3.64 -3.69
CA LEU A 821 -26.39 -4.18 -3.87
C LEU A 821 -27.28 -3.14 -4.56
N ASP A 822 -27.81 -3.50 -5.72
CA ASP A 822 -28.83 -2.74 -6.43
C ASP A 822 -30.20 -3.42 -6.29
N THR A 823 -31.21 -2.66 -5.90
CA THR A 823 -32.60 -3.14 -5.78
C THR A 823 -33.59 -2.01 -6.03
N SER A 824 -34.89 -2.31 -6.08
CA SER A 824 -35.95 -1.33 -6.27
C SER A 824 -37.21 -1.72 -5.50
N TYR A 825 -38.07 -0.73 -5.24
CA TYR A 825 -39.42 -0.93 -4.72
C TYR A 825 -40.40 0.00 -5.43
N PHE A 826 -41.69 -0.35 -5.40
CA PHE A 826 -42.74 0.40 -6.05
C PHE A 826 -43.61 1.18 -5.04
N VAL A 827 -43.87 2.45 -5.33
CA VAL A 827 -44.87 3.26 -4.61
C VAL A 827 -46.17 3.26 -5.41
N TYR A 828 -47.25 2.73 -4.84
CA TYR A 828 -48.57 2.60 -5.51
C TYR A 828 -49.69 3.35 -4.76
N SER A 829 -50.80 3.67 -5.43
CA SER A 829 -52.01 4.23 -4.78
C SER A 829 -53.26 3.48 -5.22
N ASP A 830 -54.05 3.07 -4.21
CA ASP A 830 -55.36 2.43 -4.34
C ASP A 830 -56.53 3.41 -4.17
N SER A 831 -56.26 4.72 -4.04
CA SER A 831 -57.30 5.75 -3.83
C SER A 831 -58.20 5.97 -5.06
N GLU A 832 -59.40 6.51 -4.81
CA GLU A 832 -60.34 6.95 -5.84
C GLU A 832 -60.67 8.45 -5.67
N THR A 833 -60.77 9.17 -6.79
CA THR A 833 -61.26 10.56 -6.81
C THR A 833 -62.66 10.59 -7.41
N MET A 834 -63.64 11.12 -6.67
CA MET A 834 -65.06 11.11 -7.02
C MET A 834 -65.64 12.51 -7.24
N VAL A 835 -66.57 12.61 -8.19
CA VAL A 835 -67.27 13.84 -8.57
C VAL A 835 -68.75 13.51 -8.77
N GLU A 836 -69.66 14.17 -8.03
CA GLU A 836 -71.11 13.91 -8.09
C GLU A 836 -71.95 15.21 -8.19
N ILE A 837 -72.85 15.30 -9.17
CA ILE A 837 -73.83 16.40 -9.29
C ILE A 837 -75.07 16.08 -8.44
N LEU A 838 -75.42 17.00 -7.54
CA LEU A 838 -76.54 16.86 -6.62
C LEU A 838 -77.85 17.47 -7.18
N ASP A 839 -77.76 18.55 -7.98
CA ASP A 839 -78.94 19.29 -8.47
C ASP A 839 -78.65 20.09 -9.75
N LEU A 840 -79.51 19.96 -10.79
CA LEU A 840 -79.41 20.68 -12.08
C LEU A 840 -80.77 20.63 -12.86
N ASP A 841 -81.46 21.77 -13.00
CA ASP A 841 -82.80 21.89 -13.61
C ASP A 841 -82.82 22.68 -14.96
N ASN A 842 -83.81 22.40 -15.82
CA ASN A 842 -84.07 23.11 -17.10
C ASN A 842 -84.94 24.38 -16.92
N TYR A 843 -84.82 25.39 -17.80
CA TYR A 843 -85.58 26.66 -17.68
C TYR A 843 -86.03 27.29 -19.02
N GLU A 844 -86.93 28.30 -18.99
CA GLU A 844 -87.52 28.92 -20.20
C GLU A 844 -86.65 30.07 -20.75
N PHE A 845 -86.57 30.22 -22.09
CA PHE A 845 -85.74 31.24 -22.75
C PHE A 845 -86.03 32.65 -22.24
N LEU A 846 -85.01 33.32 -21.67
CA LEU A 846 -85.02 34.63 -20.98
C LEU A 846 -85.59 34.67 -19.54
N SER A 847 -85.64 33.54 -18.80
CA SER A 847 -85.96 33.51 -17.34
C SER A 847 -84.73 33.64 -16.41
N VAL A 848 -84.92 33.92 -15.10
CA VAL A 848 -83.84 34.18 -14.10
C VAL A 848 -84.07 33.43 -12.76
N GLY A 849 -83.02 33.01 -12.05
CA GLY A 849 -83.01 32.39 -10.72
C GLY A 849 -82.42 30.97 -10.60
N ASN A 850 -81.70 30.46 -11.61
CA ASN A 850 -81.32 29.05 -11.75
C ASN A 850 -79.88 28.75 -11.26
N ASN A 851 -79.64 27.61 -10.58
CA ASN A 851 -78.32 27.20 -10.03
C ASN A 851 -78.03 25.69 -10.20
N ILE A 852 -76.74 25.30 -10.18
CA ILE A 852 -76.23 23.91 -10.11
C ILE A 852 -75.55 23.65 -8.74
N ARG A 853 -75.63 22.40 -8.24
CA ARG A 853 -74.94 21.93 -7.02
C ARG A 853 -74.20 20.62 -7.23
N PHE A 854 -72.95 20.48 -6.75
CA PHE A 854 -72.14 19.25 -6.85
C PHE A 854 -71.17 19.07 -5.67
N ILE A 855 -70.67 17.85 -5.45
CA ILE A 855 -69.71 17.46 -4.39
C ILE A 855 -68.49 16.74 -4.98
N LEU A 856 -67.32 16.96 -4.38
CA LEU A 856 -66.04 16.33 -4.74
C LEU A 856 -65.47 15.57 -3.54
N GLY A 857 -64.92 14.37 -3.76
CA GLY A 857 -64.30 13.55 -2.71
C GLY A 857 -63.02 12.88 -3.20
N SER A 858 -62.04 12.70 -2.31
CA SER A 858 -60.77 12.00 -2.56
C SER A 858 -60.05 11.79 -1.23
N ASP A 859 -59.40 10.63 -1.07
CA ASP A 859 -58.51 10.40 0.09
C ASP A 859 -57.28 11.34 0.07
N PHE A 860 -56.93 11.89 -1.10
CA PHE A 860 -55.82 12.85 -1.29
C PHE A 860 -56.24 14.06 -2.17
N PRO A 861 -57.12 14.97 -1.73
CA PRO A 861 -57.63 16.06 -2.57
C PRO A 861 -56.55 17.01 -3.10
N ASP A 862 -56.63 17.40 -4.38
CA ASP A 862 -55.74 18.41 -4.98
C ASP A 862 -56.53 19.53 -5.67
N TRP A 863 -57.01 19.31 -6.90
CA TRP A 863 -57.52 20.37 -7.77
C TRP A 863 -58.80 19.97 -8.53
N TYR A 864 -59.68 20.93 -8.83
CA TYR A 864 -60.87 20.72 -9.66
C TYR A 864 -61.09 21.84 -10.69
N ASN A 865 -61.83 21.50 -11.74
CA ASN A 865 -62.30 22.42 -12.77
C ASN A 865 -63.77 22.15 -13.15
N PHE A 866 -64.58 23.20 -13.21
CA PHE A 866 -65.98 23.19 -13.61
C PHE A 866 -66.22 24.11 -14.82
N THR A 867 -66.83 23.54 -15.87
CA THR A 867 -67.10 24.23 -17.13
C THR A 867 -68.56 24.08 -17.57
N ILE A 868 -69.08 25.07 -18.29
CA ILE A 868 -70.37 25.03 -19.00
C ILE A 868 -70.09 25.40 -20.46
N ASP A 869 -70.60 24.61 -21.41
CA ASP A 869 -70.32 24.73 -22.85
C ASP A 869 -68.81 24.72 -23.17
N GLY A 870 -68.02 24.02 -22.34
CA GLY A 870 -66.56 23.97 -22.45
C GLY A 870 -65.83 25.24 -22.02
N ILE A 871 -66.53 26.22 -21.44
CA ILE A 871 -65.94 27.43 -20.88
C ILE A 871 -65.85 27.29 -19.36
N GLU A 872 -64.67 27.58 -18.80
CA GLU A 872 -64.44 27.53 -17.35
C GLU A 872 -65.31 28.53 -16.59
N VAL A 873 -66.05 28.00 -15.62
CA VAL A 873 -66.94 28.76 -14.74
C VAL A 873 -66.34 28.86 -13.33
N SER A 874 -65.68 27.80 -12.83
CA SER A 874 -64.99 27.80 -11.54
C SER A 874 -63.89 26.74 -11.49
N SER A 875 -62.76 27.04 -10.87
CA SER A 875 -61.65 26.10 -10.65
C SER A 875 -60.92 26.42 -9.34
N GLY A 876 -60.23 25.44 -8.75
CA GLY A 876 -59.47 25.62 -7.51
C GLY A 876 -59.14 24.33 -6.78
N SER A 877 -58.54 24.44 -5.60
CA SER A 877 -58.34 23.31 -4.70
C SER A 877 -59.63 22.90 -3.99
N TYR A 878 -59.78 21.62 -3.63
CA TYR A 878 -60.93 21.12 -2.87
C TYR A 878 -60.50 20.30 -1.64
N SER A 879 -61.40 20.17 -0.66
CA SER A 879 -61.28 19.24 0.47
C SER A 879 -62.13 17.99 0.22
N ASP A 880 -61.82 16.90 0.91
CA ASP A 880 -62.63 15.69 0.84
C ASP A 880 -64.09 15.98 1.26
N ASP A 881 -65.05 15.46 0.47
CA ASP A 881 -66.48 15.73 0.54
C ASP A 881 -66.92 17.23 0.43
N GLU A 882 -66.18 18.08 -0.30
CA GLU A 882 -66.51 19.51 -0.44
C GLU A 882 -67.66 19.78 -1.44
N MET A 883 -68.63 20.62 -1.04
CA MET A 883 -69.82 20.96 -1.82
C MET A 883 -69.77 22.36 -2.45
N PHE A 884 -70.12 22.45 -3.74
CA PHE A 884 -70.16 23.68 -4.54
C PHE A 884 -71.58 24.05 -5.00
N ILE A 885 -71.90 25.36 -5.07
CA ILE A 885 -73.19 25.92 -5.52
C ILE A 885 -72.95 27.13 -6.45
N ILE A 886 -73.37 27.05 -7.72
CA ILE A 886 -73.02 28.04 -8.77
C ILE A 886 -74.27 28.42 -9.63
N SER A 887 -74.40 29.67 -10.08
CA SER A 887 -75.54 30.15 -10.90
C SER A 887 -75.41 29.87 -12.39
N ILE A 888 -76.52 29.56 -13.07
CA ILE A 888 -76.59 29.16 -14.50
C ILE A 888 -77.56 30.00 -15.35
N ASP A 889 -77.87 31.24 -14.95
CA ASP A 889 -78.74 32.16 -15.70
C ASP A 889 -78.06 32.79 -16.93
N GLY A 890 -78.86 33.18 -17.94
CA GLY A 890 -78.42 34.03 -19.06
C GLY A 890 -77.94 33.30 -20.32
N TYR A 891 -78.18 31.99 -20.41
CA TYR A 891 -77.83 31.17 -21.56
C TYR A 891 -78.94 31.17 -22.63
N ASP A 892 -78.51 30.96 -23.87
CA ASP A 892 -79.33 30.99 -25.08
C ASP A 892 -80.27 29.77 -25.19
N MET A 893 -81.24 29.79 -26.11
CA MET A 893 -82.02 28.58 -26.47
C MET A 893 -81.11 27.39 -26.82
N GLY A 894 -81.26 26.25 -26.14
CA GLY A 894 -80.48 25.03 -26.39
C GLY A 894 -80.20 24.17 -25.15
N ASP A 895 -79.52 23.05 -25.37
CA ASP A 895 -78.96 22.20 -24.33
C ASP A 895 -77.54 22.69 -24.00
N HIS A 896 -77.26 22.91 -22.72
CA HIS A 896 -75.98 23.39 -22.22
C HIS A 896 -75.30 22.28 -21.42
N PRO A 897 -74.28 21.60 -21.99
CA PRO A 897 -73.48 20.63 -21.27
C PRO A 897 -72.65 21.28 -20.17
N VAL A 898 -72.60 20.61 -19.03
CA VAL A 898 -71.74 20.95 -17.90
C VAL A 898 -70.75 19.81 -17.68
N TYR A 899 -69.50 20.16 -17.36
CA TYR A 899 -68.42 19.20 -17.11
C TYR A 899 -67.63 19.61 -15.88
N ILE A 900 -67.47 18.69 -14.94
CA ILE A 900 -66.66 18.86 -13.73
C ILE A 900 -65.59 17.76 -13.72
N TRP A 901 -64.35 18.15 -13.48
CA TRP A 901 -63.18 17.28 -13.35
C TRP A 901 -62.45 17.61 -12.05
N ALA A 902 -61.91 16.59 -11.37
CA ALA A 902 -61.10 16.73 -10.18
C ALA A 902 -59.94 15.72 -10.17
N SER A 903 -58.81 16.10 -9.57
CA SER A 903 -57.62 15.27 -9.38
C SER A 903 -57.21 15.22 -7.92
N GLY A 904 -56.68 14.07 -7.49
CA GLY A 904 -55.97 13.90 -6.24
C GLY A 904 -54.46 14.12 -6.37
N LEU A 905 -53.76 14.37 -5.24
CA LEU A 905 -52.30 14.55 -5.15
C LEU A 905 -51.51 13.31 -5.61
N ASP A 906 -52.16 12.15 -5.56
CA ASP A 906 -51.65 10.87 -6.03
C ASP A 906 -51.89 10.65 -7.54
N GLY A 907 -52.38 11.68 -8.26
CA GLY A 907 -52.59 11.67 -9.70
C GLY A 907 -53.84 10.90 -10.16
N LYS A 908 -54.72 10.46 -9.25
CA LYS A 908 -56.01 9.85 -9.59
C LYS A 908 -57.01 10.94 -9.99
N GLU A 909 -57.86 10.67 -10.97
CA GLU A 909 -58.81 11.64 -11.50
C GLU A 909 -60.26 11.15 -11.44
N GLY A 910 -61.19 12.07 -11.21
CA GLY A 910 -62.63 11.86 -11.28
C GLY A 910 -63.30 12.90 -12.18
N PHE A 911 -64.38 12.53 -12.86
CA PHE A 911 -65.13 13.46 -13.69
C PHE A 911 -66.61 13.11 -13.77
N VAL A 912 -67.45 14.13 -13.96
CA VAL A 912 -68.89 13.98 -14.23
C VAL A 912 -69.35 15.02 -15.25
N SER A 913 -70.35 14.65 -16.05
CA SER A 913 -71.00 15.57 -16.99
C SER A 913 -72.51 15.46 -16.90
N ALA A 914 -73.20 16.57 -17.12
CA ALA A 914 -74.65 16.64 -17.22
C ALA A 914 -75.07 17.72 -18.23
N ILE A 915 -76.37 17.92 -18.43
CA ILE A 915 -76.90 18.90 -19.39
C ILE A 915 -78.13 19.57 -18.75
N PHE A 916 -78.28 20.89 -18.94
CA PHE A 916 -79.55 21.60 -18.70
C PHE A 916 -80.05 22.28 -19.99
N SER A 917 -81.37 22.44 -20.15
CA SER A 917 -82.00 22.92 -21.39
C SER A 917 -82.77 24.24 -21.24
N VAL A 918 -82.72 25.09 -22.28
CA VAL A 918 -83.45 26.36 -22.45
C VAL A 918 -84.39 26.30 -23.69
N PHE A 919 -85.74 26.45 -23.58
CA PHE A 919 -86.73 26.02 -24.62
C PHE A 919 -87.80 27.05 -25.17
N SER A 920 -88.43 26.81 -26.38
CA SER A 920 -89.43 27.67 -27.17
C SER A 920 -90.43 26.91 -28.14
N THR A 921 -91.53 27.54 -28.64
CA THR A 921 -92.77 26.88 -29.23
C THR A 921 -93.28 27.19 -30.70
N SER A 922 -92.52 27.74 -31.68
CA SER A 922 -92.90 28.07 -33.13
C SER A 922 -92.45 27.07 -34.26
N GLU A 923 -92.73 27.25 -35.60
CA GLU A 923 -92.44 26.30 -36.75
C GLU A 923 -91.95 26.87 -38.15
N THR A 924 -91.14 26.11 -38.95
CA THR A 924 -90.53 26.41 -40.31
C THR A 924 -90.45 25.14 -41.24
N ASN A 925 -90.65 25.20 -42.60
CA ASN A 925 -90.75 24.02 -43.54
C ASN A 925 -90.11 24.14 -44.98
N ILE A 926 -89.66 23.02 -45.63
CA ILE A 926 -89.01 22.95 -47.00
C ILE A 926 -89.63 21.87 -47.95
N GLN A 927 -89.67 22.10 -49.28
CA GLN A 927 -90.19 21.16 -50.31
C GLN A 927 -89.27 21.00 -51.56
N ILE A 928 -88.91 19.75 -51.96
CA ILE A 928 -88.04 19.43 -53.13
C ILE A 928 -88.85 18.98 -54.37
N ASN A 929 -88.50 19.50 -55.56
CA ASN A 929 -89.26 19.29 -56.80
C ASN A 929 -88.66 18.26 -57.78
N SER A 930 -87.32 18.11 -57.93
CA SER A 930 -86.71 17.06 -58.80
C SER A 930 -85.18 16.84 -58.58
N ILE A 931 -84.67 15.59 -58.69
CA ILE A 931 -83.23 15.19 -58.69
C ILE A 931 -82.97 13.81 -59.39
N SER A 932 -81.77 13.50 -59.93
CA SER A 932 -81.42 12.22 -60.63
C SER A 932 -79.92 11.81 -60.49
N ASN A 933 -79.60 10.51 -60.59
CA ASN A 933 -78.22 9.94 -60.55
C ASN A 933 -77.45 10.13 -61.87
N TYR A 934 -76.12 10.20 -61.86
CA TYR A 934 -75.30 10.44 -63.06
C TYR A 934 -73.87 9.83 -63.01
N VAL A 935 -73.17 9.75 -64.16
CA VAL A 935 -71.83 9.12 -64.30
C VAL A 935 -70.70 10.13 -64.06
N PHE A 936 -69.61 9.71 -63.40
CA PHE A 936 -68.44 10.56 -63.10
C PHE A 936 -67.90 11.27 -64.35
N GLY A 937 -67.79 12.60 -64.29
CA GLY A 937 -67.31 13.45 -65.38
C GLY A 937 -68.36 13.95 -66.39
N SER A 938 -69.66 13.64 -66.22
CA SER A 938 -70.74 14.21 -67.05
C SER A 938 -71.15 15.63 -66.63
N THR A 939 -71.70 16.44 -67.54
CA THR A 939 -72.13 17.84 -67.30
C THR A 939 -73.62 18.06 -67.65
N GLY A 940 -74.31 18.94 -66.92
CA GLY A 940 -75.71 19.38 -67.14
C GLY A 940 -76.74 19.00 -66.05
N ASN A 941 -76.35 18.61 -64.84
CA ASN A 941 -77.23 18.04 -63.81
C ASN A 941 -77.69 19.10 -62.76
N TYR A 942 -78.98 19.14 -62.39
CA TYR A 942 -79.57 20.15 -61.46
C TYR A 942 -80.58 19.57 -60.45
N VAL A 943 -80.74 20.26 -59.31
CA VAL A 943 -81.83 20.10 -58.32
C VAL A 943 -82.71 21.37 -58.22
N LYS A 944 -84.01 21.23 -57.88
CA LYS A 944 -84.97 22.35 -57.74
C LYS A 944 -85.87 22.22 -56.49
N PHE A 945 -86.16 23.29 -55.71
CA PHE A 945 -86.92 23.27 -54.42
C PHE A 945 -87.53 24.63 -53.93
N LYS A 946 -88.30 24.68 -52.81
CA LYS A 946 -89.00 25.86 -52.15
C LYS A 946 -89.02 25.82 -50.58
N ILE A 947 -89.24 26.94 -49.85
CA ILE A 947 -89.16 27.08 -48.36
C ILE A 947 -90.24 28.02 -47.73
N ASN A 948 -90.77 27.76 -46.51
CA ASN A 948 -91.82 28.57 -45.80
C ASN A 948 -91.60 28.76 -44.24
N SER A 949 -91.72 29.99 -43.66
CA SER A 949 -91.59 30.29 -42.18
C SER A 949 -92.31 31.58 -41.69
N ASP A 950 -92.69 31.66 -40.40
CA ASP A 950 -93.26 32.86 -39.71
C ASP A 950 -92.20 33.93 -39.31
N TYR A 951 -90.94 33.53 -39.08
CA TYR A 951 -89.82 34.44 -38.76
C TYR A 951 -88.62 34.20 -39.70
N PRO A 952 -88.77 34.35 -41.03
CA PRO A 952 -87.80 33.86 -42.02
C PRO A 952 -86.44 34.57 -41.95
N GLU A 953 -85.38 33.79 -42.13
CA GLU A 953 -84.00 34.28 -42.00
C GLU A 953 -83.09 33.83 -43.16
N TRP A 954 -82.63 32.57 -43.20
CA TRP A 954 -81.59 32.13 -44.13
C TRP A 954 -81.77 30.68 -44.63
N TYR A 955 -81.32 30.37 -45.85
CA TYR A 955 -81.29 28.99 -46.37
C TYR A 955 -79.95 28.59 -46.97
N ASN A 956 -79.66 27.30 -46.86
CA ASN A 956 -78.42 26.66 -47.28
C ASN A 956 -78.72 25.37 -48.04
N VAL A 957 -78.15 25.20 -49.23
CA VAL A 957 -78.15 23.94 -49.98
C VAL A 957 -76.77 23.34 -49.88
N SER A 958 -76.68 22.13 -49.36
CA SER A 958 -75.44 21.40 -49.22
C SER A 958 -75.53 20.01 -49.84
N ILE A 959 -74.40 19.48 -50.32
CA ILE A 959 -74.28 18.10 -50.79
C ILE A 959 -73.24 17.41 -49.90
N ASN A 960 -73.64 16.33 -49.24
CA ASN A 960 -72.89 15.68 -48.17
C ASN A 960 -72.39 16.68 -47.10
N GLY A 961 -73.20 17.70 -46.80
CA GLY A 961 -72.89 18.72 -45.80
C GLY A 961 -72.04 19.90 -46.31
N MET A 962 -71.42 19.83 -47.50
CA MET A 962 -70.73 21.00 -48.08
C MET A 962 -71.71 21.95 -48.75
N LEU A 963 -71.66 23.23 -48.38
CA LEU A 963 -72.54 24.27 -48.91
C LEU A 963 -72.21 24.58 -50.37
N ILE A 964 -73.21 24.45 -51.24
CA ILE A 964 -73.10 24.68 -52.69
C ILE A 964 -73.71 26.03 -53.06
N GLN A 965 -74.79 26.39 -52.38
CA GLN A 965 -75.56 27.60 -52.63
C GLN A 965 -76.25 28.03 -51.33
N GLU A 966 -76.19 29.31 -50.99
CA GLU A 966 -76.91 29.90 -49.87
C GLU A 966 -77.47 31.28 -50.20
N GLY A 967 -78.39 31.73 -49.37
CA GLY A 967 -78.86 33.10 -49.38
C GLY A 967 -80.07 33.33 -48.47
N PRO A 968 -80.58 34.57 -48.42
CA PRO A 968 -81.86 34.82 -47.79
C PRO A 968 -82.97 34.19 -48.63
N TYR A 969 -83.96 33.58 -47.98
CA TYR A 969 -85.17 33.10 -48.67
C TYR A 969 -86.35 34.01 -48.39
N ILE A 970 -87.21 34.11 -49.40
CA ILE A 970 -88.56 34.64 -49.25
C ILE A 970 -89.48 33.41 -49.26
N SER A 971 -90.42 33.35 -48.31
CA SER A 971 -91.40 32.26 -48.22
C SER A 971 -92.04 31.95 -49.59
N ASP A 972 -92.02 30.68 -49.99
CA ASP A 972 -92.69 30.00 -51.11
C ASP A 972 -92.17 30.18 -52.57
N GLU A 973 -91.00 30.82 -52.81
CA GLU A 973 -90.37 30.91 -54.15
C GLU A 973 -89.49 29.69 -54.55
N GLU A 974 -89.40 29.38 -55.87
CA GLU A 974 -88.61 28.23 -56.40
C GLU A 974 -87.15 28.58 -56.68
N ILE A 975 -86.25 27.69 -56.26
CA ILE A 975 -84.80 27.84 -56.30
C ILE A 975 -84.20 26.64 -57.08
N SER A 976 -83.26 26.90 -58.02
CA SER A 976 -82.58 25.88 -58.85
C SER A 976 -81.07 25.89 -58.60
N CYS A 977 -80.46 24.72 -58.36
CA CYS A 977 -79.03 24.56 -58.03
C CYS A 977 -78.35 23.51 -58.95
N LEU A 978 -77.15 23.81 -59.46
CA LEU A 978 -76.33 22.92 -60.32
C LEU A 978 -75.59 21.89 -59.44
N ILE A 979 -75.51 20.63 -59.89
CA ILE A 979 -74.93 19.52 -59.12
C ILE A 979 -73.90 18.69 -59.92
N ASP A 980 -73.21 19.27 -60.89
CA ASP A 980 -72.12 18.61 -61.63
C ASP A 980 -70.82 18.55 -60.82
N GLY A 981 -69.88 17.67 -61.21
CA GLY A 981 -68.49 17.70 -60.74
C GLY A 981 -68.14 16.89 -59.50
N TYR A 982 -69.10 16.14 -58.92
CA TYR A 982 -68.85 15.27 -57.76
C TYR A 982 -68.17 13.94 -58.15
N SER A 983 -67.31 13.43 -57.27
CA SER A 983 -66.60 12.15 -57.39
C SER A 983 -67.55 10.94 -57.24
N THR A 984 -67.06 9.71 -57.23
CA THR A 984 -67.94 8.54 -57.25
C THR A 984 -68.34 8.07 -55.87
N GLU A 985 -69.51 8.50 -55.43
CA GLU A 985 -70.13 8.15 -54.15
C GLU A 985 -71.66 8.29 -54.25
N VAL A 986 -72.39 7.87 -53.21
CA VAL A 986 -73.78 8.29 -53.01
C VAL A 986 -73.75 9.59 -52.22
N TYR A 987 -74.27 10.66 -52.82
CA TYR A 987 -74.34 11.97 -52.22
C TYR A 987 -75.75 12.24 -51.68
N THR A 988 -75.81 12.81 -50.49
CA THR A 988 -77.01 13.28 -49.81
C THR A 988 -77.07 14.79 -49.93
N LEU A 989 -77.95 15.29 -50.77
CA LEU A 989 -78.26 16.71 -50.84
C LEU A 989 -79.17 17.08 -49.68
N SER A 990 -78.81 18.11 -48.94
CA SER A 990 -79.55 18.64 -47.78
C SER A 990 -79.84 20.11 -48.01
N ILE A 991 -81.09 20.51 -47.83
CA ILE A 991 -81.49 21.91 -47.84
C ILE A 991 -81.91 22.23 -46.42
N TRP A 992 -81.23 23.18 -45.78
CA TRP A 992 -81.53 23.69 -44.45
C TRP A 992 -82.08 25.10 -44.55
N ALA A 993 -83.02 25.45 -43.68
CA ALA A 993 -83.54 26.81 -43.54
C ALA A 993 -83.87 27.11 -42.09
N ASN A 994 -83.57 28.34 -41.66
CA ASN A 994 -83.83 28.78 -40.29
C ASN A 994 -84.71 30.03 -40.19
N SER A 995 -85.15 30.25 -38.96
CA SER A 995 -85.84 31.43 -38.48
C SER A 995 -85.17 32.00 -37.22
N THR A 996 -85.36 33.30 -36.97
CA THR A 996 -84.68 34.05 -35.89
C THR A 996 -84.93 33.56 -34.45
N ASP A 997 -85.90 32.67 -34.24
CA ASP A 997 -86.21 32.00 -32.96
C ASP A 997 -85.54 30.61 -32.85
N LYS A 998 -84.51 30.37 -33.66
CA LYS A 998 -83.74 29.13 -33.81
C LYS A 998 -84.59 27.92 -34.21
N LYS A 999 -85.79 28.13 -34.81
CA LYS A 999 -86.52 27.03 -35.44
C LYS A 999 -85.95 26.76 -36.81
N GLU A 1000 -85.49 25.54 -36.99
CA GLU A 1000 -84.79 25.12 -38.19
C GLU A 1000 -85.53 23.95 -38.82
N THR A 1001 -85.41 23.84 -40.12
CA THR A 1001 -85.95 22.71 -40.86
C THR A 1001 -84.95 22.28 -41.92
N ILE A 1002 -84.88 20.98 -42.17
CA ILE A 1002 -83.97 20.39 -43.14
C ILE A 1002 -84.75 19.39 -43.96
N GLN A 1003 -84.55 19.44 -45.28
CA GLN A 1003 -85.02 18.38 -46.18
C GLN A 1003 -83.84 17.79 -46.93
N THR A 1004 -83.72 16.46 -46.92
CA THR A 1004 -82.63 15.73 -47.56
C THR A 1004 -83.11 14.77 -48.66
N VAL A 1005 -82.28 14.58 -49.69
CA VAL A 1005 -82.53 13.64 -50.80
C VAL A 1005 -81.20 13.11 -51.34
N GLN A 1006 -81.14 11.84 -51.76
CA GLN A 1006 -79.91 11.21 -52.24
C GLN A 1006 -79.85 11.10 -53.77
N PHE A 1007 -78.64 11.22 -54.31
CA PHE A 1007 -78.30 10.86 -55.68
C PHE A 1007 -76.91 10.18 -55.72
N SER A 1008 -76.64 9.33 -56.70
CA SER A 1008 -75.38 8.58 -56.80
C SER A 1008 -74.57 8.87 -58.06
N VAL A 1009 -73.25 8.84 -57.89
CA VAL A 1009 -72.21 8.95 -58.92
C VAL A 1009 -71.26 7.74 -58.76
N PHE A 1010 -70.91 7.01 -59.83
CA PHE A 1010 -70.26 5.67 -59.71
C PHE A 1010 -69.09 5.43 -60.71
N SER A 1011 -68.08 4.60 -60.34
CA SER A 1011 -66.76 4.32 -61.01
C SER A 1011 -66.36 2.80 -61.05
N GLU A 1012 -65.44 2.37 -61.94
CA GLU A 1012 -64.90 0.99 -62.12
C GLU A 1012 -63.32 0.84 -62.09
N SER A 1013 -62.61 1.31 -61.05
CA SER A 1013 -61.12 1.57 -61.04
C SER A 1013 -60.18 0.67 -60.19
N PHE A 1014 -58.82 0.78 -60.30
CA PHE A 1014 -57.75 0.03 -59.55
C PHE A 1014 -56.56 0.90 -59.05
N ILE A 1015 -55.71 0.42 -58.08
CA ILE A 1015 -54.41 1.00 -57.62
C ILE A 1015 -53.39 -0.11 -57.20
N ASN A 1016 -52.08 0.04 -57.51
CA ASN A 1016 -50.95 -0.83 -57.09
C ASN A 1016 -49.61 -0.04 -56.96
N ILE A 1017 -48.69 -0.49 -56.08
CA ILE A 1017 -47.33 0.04 -55.88
C ILE A 1017 -46.28 -1.03 -56.26
N ASP A 1018 -45.40 -0.75 -57.21
CA ASP A 1018 -44.31 -1.65 -57.62
C ASP A 1018 -42.94 -0.99 -57.39
N ILE A 1019 -42.08 -1.60 -56.56
CA ILE A 1019 -40.69 -1.13 -56.36
C ILE A 1019 -39.86 -1.53 -57.57
N LEU A 1020 -39.29 -0.54 -58.27
CA LEU A 1020 -38.55 -0.75 -59.51
C LEU A 1020 -37.06 -1.00 -59.28
N SER A 1021 -36.44 -0.26 -58.36
CA SER A 1021 -35.03 -0.44 -58.00
C SER A 1021 -34.72 0.18 -56.63
N VAL A 1022 -33.95 -0.55 -55.82
CA VAL A 1022 -33.31 -0.08 -54.60
C VAL A 1022 -32.00 -0.86 -54.46
N ASP A 1023 -30.87 -0.15 -54.45
CA ASP A 1023 -29.54 -0.75 -54.39
C ASP A 1023 -28.83 -0.31 -53.10
N ASN A 1024 -28.02 -1.21 -52.56
CA ASN A 1024 -27.06 -0.87 -51.51
C ASN A 1024 -25.94 -0.02 -52.12
N TYR A 1025 -25.45 0.99 -51.39
CA TYR A 1025 -24.49 1.94 -51.93
C TYR A 1025 -23.37 2.30 -50.95
N GLU A 1026 -22.30 2.89 -51.48
CA GLU A 1026 -21.12 3.24 -50.71
C GLU A 1026 -21.28 4.60 -49.98
N PHE A 1027 -20.86 4.69 -48.72
CA PHE A 1027 -20.94 5.90 -47.89
C PHE A 1027 -20.46 7.15 -48.62
N ARG A 1028 -21.19 8.28 -48.49
CA ARG A 1028 -20.94 9.56 -49.18
C ARG A 1028 -20.96 9.54 -50.72
N THR A 1029 -21.30 8.43 -51.37
CA THR A 1029 -21.68 8.51 -52.78
C THR A 1029 -23.00 9.25 -52.93
N THR A 1030 -23.12 10.02 -54.01
CA THR A 1030 -24.31 10.83 -54.30
C THR A 1030 -24.96 10.35 -55.58
N GLY A 1031 -26.28 10.44 -55.67
CA GLY A 1031 -27.06 9.98 -56.82
C GLY A 1031 -27.69 8.60 -56.62
N ASN A 1032 -27.65 8.07 -55.40
CA ASN A 1032 -28.34 6.84 -55.04
C ASN A 1032 -29.82 7.14 -54.87
N ILE A 1033 -30.65 6.35 -55.53
CA ILE A 1033 -32.09 6.56 -55.54
C ILE A 1033 -32.83 5.26 -55.29
N ILE A 1034 -33.96 5.37 -54.61
CA ILE A 1034 -35.03 4.39 -54.74
C ILE A 1034 -35.99 4.86 -55.83
N SER A 1035 -36.40 3.93 -56.69
CA SER A 1035 -37.41 4.16 -57.72
C SER A 1035 -38.60 3.23 -57.51
N PHE A 1036 -39.81 3.77 -57.48
CA PHE A 1036 -41.04 2.98 -57.41
C PHE A 1036 -42.13 3.57 -58.31
N LEU A 1037 -43.03 2.71 -58.78
CA LEU A 1037 -44.10 3.04 -59.72
C LEU A 1037 -45.47 2.90 -59.08
N LEU A 1038 -46.32 3.90 -59.29
CA LEU A 1038 -47.72 3.90 -58.87
C LEU A 1038 -48.64 3.74 -60.08
N ASN A 1039 -49.42 2.66 -60.11
CA ASN A 1039 -50.31 2.34 -61.22
C ASN A 1039 -51.77 2.35 -60.76
N CYS A 1040 -52.60 3.23 -61.32
CA CYS A 1040 -53.98 3.36 -60.88
C CYS A 1040 -54.90 3.97 -61.94
N SER A 1041 -56.22 3.84 -61.78
CA SER A 1041 -57.18 4.48 -62.68
C SER A 1041 -57.45 5.96 -62.37
N PHE A 1042 -57.30 6.39 -61.11
CA PHE A 1042 -57.58 7.76 -60.63
C PHE A 1042 -56.50 8.24 -59.64
N PRO A 1043 -55.43 8.88 -60.12
CA PRO A 1043 -54.28 9.28 -59.29
C PRO A 1043 -54.64 10.26 -58.17
N ASP A 1044 -53.98 10.17 -57.02
CA ASP A 1044 -54.11 11.09 -55.87
C ASP A 1044 -52.79 11.18 -55.09
N ILE A 1045 -52.70 10.84 -53.79
CA ILE A 1045 -51.51 11.14 -52.96
C ILE A 1045 -50.72 9.88 -52.59
N TYR A 1046 -49.39 10.00 -52.46
CA TYR A 1046 -48.53 9.00 -51.83
C TYR A 1046 -47.71 9.58 -50.67
N GLN A 1047 -47.19 8.71 -49.80
CA GLN A 1047 -46.28 8.99 -48.69
C GLN A 1047 -45.06 8.06 -48.75
N PHE A 1048 -43.88 8.61 -48.45
CA PHE A 1048 -42.58 7.92 -48.48
C PHE A 1048 -41.79 8.21 -47.20
N ALA A 1049 -41.29 7.17 -46.53
CA ALA A 1049 -40.53 7.27 -45.28
C ALA A 1049 -39.31 6.33 -45.24
N ILE A 1050 -38.26 6.73 -44.50
CA ILE A 1050 -37.03 5.94 -44.26
C ILE A 1050 -36.75 5.90 -42.75
N ASP A 1051 -36.51 4.72 -42.17
CA ASP A 1051 -36.34 4.46 -40.73
C ASP A 1051 -37.46 5.02 -39.84
N GLY A 1052 -38.69 5.01 -40.36
CA GLY A 1052 -39.84 5.60 -39.70
C GLY A 1052 -39.90 7.13 -39.76
N ILE A 1053 -38.91 7.78 -40.38
CA ILE A 1053 -38.90 9.23 -40.60
C ILE A 1053 -39.59 9.53 -41.93
N PHE A 1054 -40.68 10.30 -41.86
CA PHE A 1054 -41.41 10.78 -43.03
C PHE A 1054 -40.53 11.69 -43.89
N ILE A 1055 -40.32 11.31 -45.16
CA ILE A 1055 -39.47 12.05 -46.09
C ILE A 1055 -40.29 12.93 -47.03
N SER A 1056 -41.39 12.41 -47.59
CA SER A 1056 -42.19 13.16 -48.55
C SER A 1056 -43.61 12.62 -48.69
N SER A 1057 -44.53 13.51 -49.05
CA SER A 1057 -45.82 13.15 -49.62
C SER A 1057 -46.17 14.09 -50.76
N ASP A 1058 -46.63 13.58 -51.88
CA ASP A 1058 -47.07 14.41 -53.00
C ASP A 1058 -48.20 13.73 -53.79
N VAL A 1059 -48.81 14.50 -54.69
CA VAL A 1059 -49.84 14.03 -55.61
C VAL A 1059 -49.18 13.37 -56.82
N TYR A 1060 -49.53 12.12 -57.10
CA TYR A 1060 -49.26 11.49 -58.39
C TYR A 1060 -50.46 11.75 -59.31
N ASN A 1061 -50.21 12.14 -60.55
CA ASN A 1061 -51.18 12.78 -61.43
C ASN A 1061 -51.63 11.88 -62.60
N HIS A 1062 -50.91 10.79 -62.89
CA HIS A 1062 -51.31 9.78 -63.88
C HIS A 1062 -50.93 8.35 -63.46
N SER A 1063 -51.56 7.35 -64.08
CA SER A 1063 -51.18 5.94 -63.91
C SER A 1063 -49.78 5.68 -64.45
N GLY A 1064 -49.00 4.84 -63.76
CA GLY A 1064 -47.67 4.42 -64.17
C GLY A 1064 -46.59 5.48 -63.91
N GLU A 1065 -46.88 6.45 -63.04
CA GLU A 1065 -45.93 7.50 -62.65
C GLU A 1065 -44.84 6.91 -61.74
N VAL A 1066 -43.59 7.28 -62.02
CA VAL A 1066 -42.40 6.76 -61.35
C VAL A 1066 -41.85 7.85 -60.43
N PHE A 1067 -41.63 7.50 -59.17
CA PHE A 1067 -41.08 8.36 -58.14
C PHE A 1067 -39.67 7.93 -57.83
N ASN A 1068 -38.75 8.89 -57.88
CA ASN A 1068 -37.35 8.70 -57.57
C ASN A 1068 -37.00 9.56 -56.36
N PHE A 1069 -36.63 8.92 -55.26
CA PHE A 1069 -36.17 9.61 -54.06
C PHE A 1069 -34.69 9.37 -53.85
N SER A 1070 -33.95 10.44 -53.57
CA SER A 1070 -32.57 10.31 -53.12
C SER A 1070 -32.57 9.60 -51.77
N ILE A 1071 -31.74 8.58 -51.69
CA ILE A 1071 -31.42 7.86 -50.45
C ILE A 1071 -30.01 8.22 -49.99
N ASP A 1072 -29.41 9.30 -50.50
CA ASP A 1072 -28.06 9.75 -50.15
C ASP A 1072 -28.00 10.36 -48.73
N ASN A 1073 -26.79 10.46 -48.18
CA ASN A 1073 -26.47 11.06 -46.88
C ASN A 1073 -26.96 10.29 -45.64
N TYR A 1074 -27.28 9.00 -45.79
CA TYR A 1074 -27.52 8.12 -44.66
C TYR A 1074 -26.19 7.55 -44.15
N PHE A 1075 -26.12 7.33 -42.83
CA PHE A 1075 -24.92 6.79 -42.18
C PHE A 1075 -24.74 5.30 -42.53
N ILE A 1076 -23.61 4.69 -42.17
CA ILE A 1076 -23.38 3.28 -42.47
C ILE A 1076 -24.31 2.40 -41.63
N GLY A 1077 -25.02 1.48 -42.29
CA GLY A 1077 -26.05 0.66 -41.65
C GLY A 1077 -27.13 0.20 -42.62
N GLU A 1078 -28.09 -0.58 -42.12
CA GLU A 1078 -29.31 -0.95 -42.83
C GLU A 1078 -30.42 0.06 -42.51
N HIS A 1079 -31.13 0.50 -43.53
CA HIS A 1079 -32.19 1.51 -43.47
C HIS A 1079 -33.48 0.98 -44.10
N ASN A 1080 -34.60 1.09 -43.38
CA ASN A 1080 -35.90 0.52 -43.77
C ASN A 1080 -36.79 1.57 -44.46
N ILE A 1081 -37.48 1.19 -45.52
CA ILE A 1081 -38.32 2.06 -46.35
C ILE A 1081 -39.78 1.61 -46.28
N SER A 1082 -40.70 2.57 -46.14
CA SER A 1082 -42.14 2.35 -46.27
C SER A 1082 -42.79 3.33 -47.25
N ILE A 1083 -43.74 2.82 -48.05
CA ILE A 1083 -44.45 3.55 -49.10
C ILE A 1083 -45.94 3.26 -48.99
N TRP A 1084 -46.76 4.31 -48.97
CA TRP A 1084 -48.21 4.22 -48.94
C TRP A 1084 -48.82 5.14 -50.01
N ALA A 1085 -49.89 4.73 -50.68
CA ALA A 1085 -50.55 5.52 -51.72
C ALA A 1085 -52.08 5.35 -51.74
N ASN A 1086 -52.77 6.40 -52.18
CA ASN A 1086 -54.22 6.55 -52.26
C ASN A 1086 -54.64 7.09 -53.65
N SER A 1087 -55.80 6.68 -54.18
CA SER A 1087 -56.40 7.16 -55.43
C SER A 1087 -57.56 8.15 -55.21
N THR A 1088 -57.93 8.98 -56.19
CA THR A 1088 -58.97 10.03 -56.01
C THR A 1088 -60.38 9.47 -55.80
N ASP A 1089 -60.58 8.18 -56.10
CA ASP A 1089 -61.75 7.38 -55.76
C ASP A 1089 -61.63 6.61 -54.43
N ARG A 1090 -60.63 6.97 -53.59
CA ARG A 1090 -60.36 6.49 -52.23
C ARG A 1090 -59.96 5.01 -52.10
N LYS A 1091 -59.15 4.47 -53.03
CA LYS A 1091 -58.51 3.14 -52.87
C LYS A 1091 -57.06 3.30 -52.43
N GLU A 1092 -56.59 2.43 -51.54
CA GLU A 1092 -55.26 2.51 -50.93
C GLU A 1092 -54.37 1.30 -51.25
N ALA A 1093 -53.05 1.47 -51.20
CA ALA A 1093 -52.02 0.44 -51.31
C ALA A 1093 -50.78 0.76 -50.46
N MET A 1094 -50.03 -0.26 -50.00
CA MET A 1094 -48.82 -0.12 -49.15
C MET A 1094 -47.70 -1.11 -49.57
N SER A 1095 -46.43 -0.70 -49.46
CA SER A 1095 -45.24 -1.50 -49.77
C SER A 1095 -44.04 -1.16 -48.86
N GLU A 1096 -43.18 -2.13 -48.52
CA GLU A 1096 -42.02 -1.99 -47.63
C GLU A 1096 -40.75 -2.65 -48.21
N THR A 1097 -39.56 -2.07 -48.00
CA THR A 1097 -38.25 -2.60 -48.44
C THR A 1097 -37.09 -2.05 -47.58
N SER A 1098 -35.83 -2.36 -47.87
CA SER A 1098 -34.65 -1.80 -47.16
C SER A 1098 -33.43 -1.62 -48.08
N PHE A 1099 -32.47 -0.79 -47.68
CA PHE A 1099 -31.15 -0.66 -48.30
C PHE A 1099 -30.04 -0.59 -47.25
N THR A 1100 -28.82 -0.95 -47.62
CA THR A 1100 -27.63 -0.87 -46.77
C THR A 1100 -26.63 0.13 -47.32
N VAL A 1101 -26.18 1.07 -46.49
CA VAL A 1101 -25.03 1.93 -46.77
C VAL A 1101 -23.78 1.23 -46.23
N TYR A 1102 -22.81 0.91 -47.09
CA TYR A 1102 -21.56 0.26 -46.72
C TYR A 1102 -20.36 1.18 -46.99
N SER A 1103 -19.22 0.95 -46.33
CA SER A 1103 -17.96 1.63 -46.67
C SER A 1103 -16.90 0.64 -47.10
N LEU A 1104 -16.27 0.92 -48.25
CA LEU A 1104 -15.08 0.22 -48.73
C LEU A 1104 -13.79 0.93 -48.30
N SER A 1105 -13.88 2.05 -47.57
CA SER A 1105 -12.73 2.74 -47.01
C SER A 1105 -12.03 1.87 -45.98
N ASN A 1106 -10.70 1.98 -45.98
CA ASN A 1106 -9.86 1.52 -44.90
C ASN A 1106 -9.15 2.76 -44.37
N THR A 1107 -9.25 3.00 -43.07
CA THR A 1107 -8.39 3.97 -42.38
C THR A 1107 -7.06 3.29 -42.12
N VAL A 1108 -6.02 3.70 -42.84
CA VAL A 1108 -4.66 3.17 -42.73
C VAL A 1108 -3.77 4.25 -42.19
N VAL A 1109 -3.17 4.02 -41.03
CA VAL A 1109 -2.16 4.89 -40.45
C VAL A 1109 -0.79 4.33 -40.86
N ASN A 1110 0.08 5.18 -41.40
CA ASN A 1110 1.44 4.80 -41.77
C ASN A 1110 2.44 5.78 -41.14
N ILE A 1111 3.32 5.25 -40.29
CA ILE A 1111 4.43 6.00 -39.70
C ILE A 1111 5.60 5.90 -40.67
N GLU A 1112 6.03 7.02 -41.25
CA GLU A 1112 6.96 7.04 -42.38
C GLU A 1112 8.40 7.34 -41.97
N GLU A 1113 8.58 8.33 -41.11
CA GLU A 1113 9.90 8.72 -40.60
C GLU A 1113 9.83 8.80 -39.09
N PHE A 1114 10.72 8.03 -38.48
CA PHE A 1114 10.76 7.84 -37.06
C PHE A 1114 12.14 7.31 -36.71
N THR A 1115 12.87 8.06 -35.89
CA THR A 1115 14.26 7.75 -35.57
C THR A 1115 14.51 7.95 -34.09
N ASP A 1116 15.21 7.00 -33.50
CA ASP A 1116 15.87 7.18 -32.21
C ASP A 1116 16.73 8.46 -32.26
N TYR A 1117 16.73 9.23 -31.19
CA TYR A 1117 17.40 10.53 -31.14
C TYR A 1117 18.21 10.72 -29.85
N GLU A 1118 19.16 11.65 -29.88
CA GLU A 1118 20.00 11.93 -28.73
C GLU A 1118 19.27 12.83 -27.72
N PHE A 1119 19.34 12.53 -26.43
CA PHE A 1119 18.74 13.32 -25.37
C PHE A 1119 19.13 14.81 -25.49
N GLN A 1120 18.15 15.70 -25.37
CA GLN A 1120 18.25 17.14 -25.67
C GLN A 1120 18.45 17.52 -27.15
N THR A 1121 18.14 16.62 -28.09
CA THR A 1121 17.93 17.03 -29.49
C THR A 1121 16.59 17.74 -29.58
N ASP A 1122 16.62 19.02 -29.93
CA ASP A 1122 15.41 19.79 -30.27
C ASP A 1122 14.99 19.53 -31.72
N GLU A 1123 13.73 19.79 -32.05
CA GLU A 1123 13.18 19.66 -33.42
C GLU A 1123 13.13 18.20 -33.93
N VAL A 1124 12.90 17.23 -33.04
CA VAL A 1124 12.65 15.84 -33.43
C VAL A 1124 11.17 15.60 -33.64
N TYR A 1125 10.79 15.06 -34.80
CA TYR A 1125 9.40 14.82 -35.16
C TYR A 1125 9.19 13.39 -35.62
N VAL A 1126 8.03 12.82 -35.29
CA VAL A 1126 7.49 11.71 -36.05
C VAL A 1126 6.72 12.24 -37.25
N GLN A 1127 7.05 11.71 -38.44
CA GLN A 1127 6.26 11.92 -39.65
C GLN A 1127 5.35 10.72 -39.87
N PHE A 1128 4.05 10.97 -39.96
CA PHE A 1128 3.07 9.94 -40.29
C PHE A 1128 2.03 10.51 -41.24
N ASN A 1129 1.37 9.64 -41.99
CA ASN A 1129 0.18 10.00 -42.74
C ASN A 1129 -0.95 9.03 -42.44
N ILE A 1130 -2.17 9.52 -42.65
CA ILE A 1130 -3.38 8.74 -42.46
C ILE A 1130 -4.10 8.75 -43.80
N SER A 1131 -4.26 7.57 -44.37
CA SER A 1131 -5.01 7.36 -45.59
C SER A 1131 -6.39 6.85 -45.23
N SER A 1132 -7.42 7.65 -45.48
CA SER A 1132 -8.82 7.27 -45.39
C SER A 1132 -9.59 8.00 -46.48
N LEU A 1133 -10.54 7.32 -47.14
CA LEU A 1133 -11.42 8.00 -48.11
C LEU A 1133 -12.34 9.03 -47.43
N TYR A 1134 -12.60 8.88 -46.13
CA TYR A 1134 -13.49 9.72 -45.34
C TYR A 1134 -12.78 10.17 -44.06
N PRO A 1135 -11.84 11.13 -44.14
CA PRO A 1135 -11.01 11.51 -43.01
C PRO A 1135 -11.82 12.27 -41.94
N ASP A 1136 -11.56 11.95 -40.67
CA ASP A 1136 -12.13 12.62 -39.49
C ASP A 1136 -10.96 13.11 -38.60
N TYR A 1137 -10.76 12.51 -37.43
CA TYR A 1137 -9.67 12.90 -36.51
C TYR A 1137 -8.74 11.74 -36.13
N TYR A 1138 -7.56 12.11 -35.62
CA TYR A 1138 -6.57 11.21 -35.07
C TYR A 1138 -6.12 11.64 -33.67
N LYS A 1139 -5.54 10.69 -32.96
CA LYS A 1139 -4.93 10.83 -31.65
C LYS A 1139 -3.49 10.34 -31.68
N VAL A 1140 -2.60 11.09 -31.04
CA VAL A 1140 -1.22 10.68 -30.75
C VAL A 1140 -1.15 10.31 -29.29
N ILE A 1141 -0.65 9.11 -29.01
CA ILE A 1141 -0.53 8.55 -27.67
C ILE A 1141 0.93 8.14 -27.47
N ILE A 1142 1.57 8.65 -26.42
CA ILE A 1142 2.94 8.27 -26.05
C ILE A 1142 2.92 7.70 -24.63
N ASP A 1143 3.48 6.50 -24.44
CA ASP A 1143 3.53 5.77 -23.16
C ASP A 1143 2.17 5.60 -22.48
N GLY A 1144 1.13 5.44 -23.30
CA GLY A 1144 -0.25 5.26 -22.85
C GLY A 1144 -1.03 6.55 -22.61
N GLU A 1145 -0.40 7.72 -22.66
CA GLU A 1145 -1.07 9.01 -22.48
C GLU A 1145 -1.39 9.70 -23.82
N GLU A 1146 -2.62 10.25 -23.95
CA GLU A 1146 -3.03 11.05 -25.10
C GLU A 1146 -2.33 12.42 -25.05
N VAL A 1147 -1.43 12.65 -25.99
CA VAL A 1147 -0.63 13.88 -26.04
C VAL A 1147 -1.11 14.86 -27.10
N SER A 1148 -1.91 14.42 -28.08
CA SER A 1148 -2.52 15.29 -29.09
C SER A 1148 -3.75 14.65 -29.75
N MET A 1149 -4.71 15.50 -30.13
CA MET A 1149 -5.87 15.13 -30.95
C MET A 1149 -6.10 16.22 -32.01
N SER A 1150 -6.32 15.83 -33.26
CA SER A 1150 -6.57 16.78 -34.36
C SER A 1150 -7.26 16.10 -35.54
N ASP A 1151 -7.95 16.90 -36.36
CA ASP A 1151 -8.52 16.45 -37.62
C ASP A 1151 -7.41 16.09 -38.62
N TYR A 1152 -7.65 15.11 -39.49
CA TYR A 1152 -6.74 14.80 -40.60
C TYR A 1152 -7.39 14.98 -41.97
N GLU A 1153 -6.54 15.06 -42.97
CA GLU A 1153 -6.84 15.07 -44.39
C GLU A 1153 -6.18 13.84 -45.02
N ASN A 1154 -6.87 13.22 -45.97
CA ASN A 1154 -6.44 11.97 -46.58
C ASN A 1154 -5.04 12.09 -47.22
N GLY A 1155 -4.09 11.27 -46.75
CA GLY A 1155 -2.74 11.16 -47.30
C GLY A 1155 -1.84 12.36 -47.02
N VAL A 1156 -2.27 13.29 -46.17
CA VAL A 1156 -1.44 14.42 -45.72
C VAL A 1156 -0.46 13.93 -44.66
N HIS A 1157 0.75 14.48 -44.69
CA HIS A 1157 1.78 14.19 -43.70
C HIS A 1157 1.61 15.11 -42.50
N TYR A 1158 1.60 14.49 -41.33
CA TYR A 1158 1.54 15.12 -40.03
C TYR A 1158 2.90 14.97 -39.36
N TYR A 1159 3.29 16.03 -38.66
CA TYR A 1159 4.51 16.11 -37.88
C TYR A 1159 4.12 16.34 -36.44
N TYR A 1160 4.51 15.43 -35.56
CA TYR A 1160 4.32 15.59 -34.13
C TYR A 1160 5.68 15.61 -33.45
N GLY A 1161 5.93 16.65 -32.64
CA GLY A 1161 7.18 16.80 -31.89
C GLY A 1161 7.30 15.71 -30.84
N ILE A 1162 8.37 14.94 -30.91
CA ILE A 1162 8.69 13.89 -29.94
C ILE A 1162 9.92 14.24 -29.11
N ASP A 1163 10.36 15.49 -29.14
CA ASP A 1163 11.43 16.05 -28.31
C ASP A 1163 10.99 16.23 -26.85
N GLY A 1164 11.95 16.22 -25.92
CA GLY A 1164 11.70 16.43 -24.50
C GLY A 1164 11.36 15.19 -23.66
N TYR A 1165 11.42 13.99 -24.24
CA TYR A 1165 11.30 12.73 -23.49
C TYR A 1165 12.65 12.32 -22.86
N GLU A 1166 12.59 11.63 -21.73
CA GLU A 1166 13.78 11.17 -20.98
C GLU A 1166 14.54 10.06 -21.72
N VAL A 1167 15.75 9.72 -21.26
CA VAL A 1167 16.52 8.62 -21.85
C VAL A 1167 15.80 7.30 -21.58
N GLY A 1168 15.40 6.58 -22.64
CA GLY A 1168 14.64 5.34 -22.51
C GLY A 1168 13.90 4.94 -23.78
N LEU A 1169 13.24 3.78 -23.72
CA LEU A 1169 12.40 3.26 -24.79
C LEU A 1169 10.96 3.76 -24.57
N HIS A 1170 10.43 4.51 -25.54
CA HIS A 1170 9.09 5.07 -25.51
C HIS A 1170 8.21 4.41 -26.57
N THR A 1171 6.93 4.25 -26.25
CA THR A 1171 5.92 3.67 -27.14
C THR A 1171 5.07 4.77 -27.75
N LEU A 1172 5.03 4.85 -29.08
CA LEU A 1172 4.16 5.73 -29.84
C LEU A 1172 3.01 4.92 -30.45
N LEU A 1173 1.78 5.33 -30.21
CA LEU A 1173 0.58 4.84 -30.87
C LEU A 1173 -0.15 6.00 -31.54
N ILE A 1174 -0.45 5.83 -32.82
CA ILE A 1174 -1.31 6.74 -33.58
C ILE A 1174 -2.60 5.98 -33.89
N TRP A 1175 -3.71 6.51 -33.40
CA TRP A 1175 -5.06 6.00 -33.63
C TRP A 1175 -5.84 7.01 -34.44
N ALA A 1176 -6.53 6.58 -35.49
CA ALA A 1176 -7.34 7.45 -36.34
C ALA A 1176 -8.69 6.80 -36.65
N ILE A 1177 -9.70 7.64 -36.86
CA ILE A 1177 -11.04 7.23 -37.26
C ILE A 1177 -11.46 7.99 -38.51
N GLY A 1178 -12.22 7.36 -39.41
CA GLY A 1178 -12.87 8.04 -40.51
C GLY A 1178 -14.30 8.45 -40.15
N GLU A 1179 -14.87 9.40 -40.88
CA GLU A 1179 -16.27 9.84 -40.70
C GLU A 1179 -17.27 8.70 -40.96
N ASP A 1180 -16.78 7.64 -41.60
CA ASP A 1180 -17.47 6.39 -41.90
C ASP A 1180 -17.33 5.35 -40.76
N GLY A 1181 -16.79 5.76 -39.61
CA GLY A 1181 -16.58 4.92 -38.43
C GLY A 1181 -15.48 3.86 -38.57
N LYS A 1182 -14.69 3.86 -39.66
CA LYS A 1182 -13.57 2.94 -39.83
C LYS A 1182 -12.34 3.44 -39.08
N THR A 1183 -11.75 2.60 -38.25
CA THR A 1183 -10.56 2.95 -37.46
C THR A 1183 -9.29 2.36 -38.06
N GLY A 1184 -8.18 3.05 -37.86
CA GLY A 1184 -6.83 2.63 -38.23
C GLY A 1184 -5.86 2.91 -37.10
N THR A 1185 -4.88 2.03 -36.90
CA THR A 1185 -3.84 2.20 -35.88
C THR A 1185 -2.46 1.87 -36.44
N ALA A 1186 -1.46 2.60 -35.97
CA ALA A 1186 -0.04 2.26 -36.15
C ALA A 1186 0.71 2.52 -34.86
N SER A 1187 1.60 1.61 -34.49
CA SER A 1187 2.43 1.74 -33.30
C SER A 1187 3.90 1.52 -33.64
N MET A 1188 4.78 2.26 -32.99
CA MET A 1188 6.23 2.15 -33.11
C MET A 1188 6.88 2.44 -31.74
N GLN A 1189 8.13 2.04 -31.53
CA GLN A 1189 8.90 2.38 -30.33
C GLN A 1189 10.15 3.15 -30.71
N PHE A 1190 10.39 4.31 -30.08
CA PHE A 1190 11.64 5.07 -30.24
C PHE A 1190 12.46 5.01 -28.97
N ASN A 1191 13.78 4.98 -29.14
CA ASN A 1191 14.72 5.09 -28.04
C ASN A 1191 15.34 6.49 -28.02
N VAL A 1192 15.23 7.18 -26.89
CA VAL A 1192 16.01 8.39 -26.62
C VAL A 1192 17.33 7.94 -26.00
N TYR A 1193 18.44 8.06 -26.71
CA TYR A 1193 19.76 7.64 -26.25
C TYR A 1193 20.63 8.84 -25.86
N SER A 1194 21.71 8.61 -25.13
CA SER A 1194 22.71 9.65 -24.87
C SER A 1194 24.07 9.16 -25.32
N ASN A 1195 24.74 9.91 -26.22
CA ASN A 1195 26.11 9.64 -26.64
C ASN A 1195 27.12 10.48 -25.86
N ILE A 1196 26.70 11.12 -24.76
CA ILE A 1196 27.60 11.87 -23.89
C ILE A 1196 28.64 10.89 -23.31
N ILE A 1197 29.81 10.90 -23.93
CA ILE A 1197 31.03 10.40 -23.33
C ILE A 1197 31.47 11.50 -22.37
N THR A 1198 31.36 11.27 -21.06
CA THR A 1198 31.97 12.15 -20.07
C THR A 1198 33.49 12.12 -20.25
N VAL A 1199 34.02 13.09 -21.00
CA VAL A 1199 35.47 13.35 -21.11
C VAL A 1199 35.83 14.47 -20.16
N ILE A 1200 36.40 14.11 -19.01
CA ILE A 1200 36.94 15.07 -18.04
C ILE A 1200 38.20 15.71 -18.64
N HIS A 1201 38.11 16.97 -19.05
CA HIS A 1201 39.26 17.81 -19.39
C HIS A 1201 39.71 18.62 -18.16
N VAL A 1202 40.78 18.17 -17.50
CA VAL A 1202 41.47 18.95 -16.46
C VAL A 1202 42.29 20.06 -17.14
N ASN A 1203 41.83 21.30 -17.05
CA ASN A 1203 42.59 22.47 -17.50
C ASN A 1203 43.24 23.17 -16.29
N GLU A 1204 44.57 23.11 -16.28
CA GLU A 1204 45.53 23.80 -15.40
C GLU A 1204 45.54 23.46 -13.91
N ILE A 1205 46.44 22.52 -13.62
CA ILE A 1205 47.22 22.43 -12.38
C ILE A 1205 48.14 23.67 -12.31
N PRO A 1206 48.10 24.49 -11.24
CA PRO A 1206 49.09 25.53 -11.01
C PRO A 1206 50.47 24.90 -10.80
N SER A 1207 51.40 25.25 -11.67
CA SER A 1207 52.81 24.88 -11.57
C SER A 1207 53.46 25.63 -10.40
N TYR A 1208 53.97 24.88 -9.41
CA TYR A 1208 55.08 25.34 -8.57
C TYR A 1208 56.29 24.44 -8.78
N GLU A 1209 57.43 25.10 -8.98
CA GLU A 1209 58.72 24.58 -9.45
C GLU A 1209 59.27 23.42 -8.61
N PHE A 1210 59.72 22.38 -9.34
CA PHE A 1210 60.60 21.35 -8.82
C PHE A 1210 62.05 21.67 -9.24
N MET A 1211 62.93 21.95 -8.28
CA MET A 1211 64.20 21.23 -8.04
C MET A 1211 65.22 22.03 -7.22
N SER A 1212 65.65 21.46 -6.09
CA SER A 1212 67.06 21.04 -5.94
C SER A 1212 67.25 20.13 -4.71
N THR A 1213 67.57 18.86 -4.98
CA THR A 1213 68.45 17.94 -4.21
C THR A 1213 68.43 17.98 -2.67
N GLY A 1214 68.00 16.87 -2.08
CA GLY A 1214 68.20 16.52 -0.67
C GLY A 1214 67.36 15.31 -0.30
#